data_AF-A0A3B5PQX8-F1
#
_entry.id   AF-A0A3B5PQX8-F1
#
_cell.length_a   1.000
_cell.length_b   1.000
_cell.length_c   1.000
_cell.angle_alpha   90.00
_cell.angle_beta   90.00
_cell.angle_gamma   90.00
#
_symmetry.space_group_name_H-M   'P 1'
#
loop_
_entity.id
_entity.type
_entity.pdbx_description
1 polymer ?
#
loop_
_entity_poly.entity_id
_entity_poly.type
_entity_poly.pdbx_seq_one_letter_code
_entity_poly.pdbx_strand_id
1 'polypeptide(L)'
;MGNLRGLSVFIFLTLVVFTTARPKSGPNQKCKSGPVDLVFLIDSSRSVRPHEFETMRKFLIDILNTLDIGLDTTRVGVVQYSSQVRSEFSLKTHSKLENMVKAIDEIVPLAQGTMTGLAIRYLMNEAFSPGQGDRPKVPNVAVIVTDGRPQDRVAEVAAEARERGIEIYAVGVARADMTSLRAMASPPFEDHVFLVERFDLIYQFGLQFQDKLCGIDLCLESEHGCEHLCESSPGSYTCHCLPGYRLNADGKTCSAIDLCAEGKHNCQQICISSPGSFTCDCNQGYHLNDDKKTCSPIDLCAEEKHGCEQVCVYMGPGIFTCDCNEGYRLNVDKKSCAPIDLCTEGKHDCEQVCVYSGPGIFTCDCNEGYRLNGDEKTCSPIDLCAEEKHDCQQVCVYSGPGIFTCDCNKGYRLNADEKTCTPIDLCAEGKHGCEQVCVYSGPGIFTCDCNEGYRLNGDKKTCSPIDLCAEGKHDCEQVCVNMGPGIFTCDCNKGYRLNEDEKSCSAIDLCAEGKHDCEQICISAPGVFTCDCNKGFKLNRDKRTCTNMDMCNTVKHGCDYQCVNTPGSYHCICPEGQLLQDDGKTCGTCKSANIDLVLLIDGSKSVRPQNFELVKKFVNQVVDSLDVSAHGTRVGLVQYSSRVRTEFPLNMYHTAEDIKAAVMKVDYMEKGTMTGLALKHMLEYSFSEAEGARPASRNIPRIGLVFTDGRSQDDISEYAKKAKEAGITMYAVGVGKAVEDELREIASDPVEKHFYYTTDFSAINTIADNLKLNVCPAESLREVEVKDPCACENLVEFQQATMNRLDQFTQKHIL
;
A
#
# COMPACT_ATOMS: atom_id res chain seq x y z
N MET A 1 27.67 -46.69 1.79
CA MET A 1 28.90 -46.31 1.05
C MET A 1 28.57 -46.39 -0.43
N GLY A 2 28.65 -45.36 -1.27
CA GLY A 2 28.95 -43.94 -1.13
C GLY A 2 28.63 -43.31 -2.50
N ASN A 3 27.70 -42.35 -2.52
CA ASN A 3 27.93 -40.92 -2.78
C ASN A 3 28.12 -40.52 -4.25
N LEU A 4 27.09 -39.90 -4.83
CA LEU A 4 27.25 -38.78 -5.76
C LEU A 4 26.67 -37.51 -5.12
N ARG A 5 27.57 -36.63 -4.66
CA ARG A 5 27.40 -35.16 -4.58
C ARG A 5 27.96 -34.64 -5.91
N GLY A 6 27.41 -33.67 -6.64
CA GLY A 6 26.81 -32.39 -6.28
C GLY A 6 27.59 -31.32 -7.06
N LEU A 7 26.93 -30.44 -7.82
CA LEU A 7 27.40 -29.07 -8.11
C LEU A 7 26.26 -28.26 -8.77
N SER A 8 25.78 -27.25 -8.05
CA SER A 8 24.91 -26.18 -8.55
C SER A 8 25.72 -25.19 -9.38
N VAL A 9 25.14 -24.71 -10.49
CA VAL A 9 25.57 -23.49 -11.16
C VAL A 9 24.36 -22.55 -11.22
N PHE A 10 24.42 -21.48 -10.43
CA PHE A 10 23.48 -20.36 -10.44
C PHE A 10 23.78 -19.47 -11.66
N ILE A 11 22.78 -19.22 -12.49
CA ILE A 11 22.81 -18.14 -13.50
C ILE A 11 21.97 -16.99 -12.93
N PHE A 12 22.65 -15.92 -12.52
CA PHE A 12 22.03 -14.63 -12.20
C PHE A 12 21.56 -13.98 -13.50
N LEU A 13 20.24 -13.80 -13.67
CA LEU A 13 19.68 -12.91 -14.68
C LEU A 13 19.28 -11.60 -13.98
N THR A 14 20.12 -10.58 -14.12
CA THR A 14 19.84 -9.21 -13.68
C THR A 14 18.79 -8.59 -14.60
N LEU A 15 17.57 -8.37 -14.09
CA LEU A 15 16.54 -7.58 -14.75
C LEU A 15 16.75 -6.10 -14.43
N VAL A 16 17.25 -5.36 -15.42
CA VAL A 16 17.33 -3.89 -15.40
C VAL A 16 15.91 -3.36 -15.58
N VAL A 17 15.35 -2.75 -14.53
CA VAL A 17 14.10 -1.99 -14.62
C VAL A 17 14.40 -0.66 -15.29
N PHE A 18 14.06 -0.54 -16.58
CA PHE A 18 13.94 0.77 -17.23
C PHE A 18 12.60 1.37 -16.80
N THR A 19 12.63 2.33 -15.87
CA THR A 19 11.50 3.25 -15.66
C THR A 19 11.44 4.20 -16.86
N THR A 20 10.74 3.81 -17.92
CA THR A 20 10.31 4.75 -18.95
C THR A 20 9.01 5.39 -18.49
N ALA A 21 9.10 6.63 -17.99
CA ALA A 21 7.93 7.48 -17.87
C ALA A 21 7.32 7.64 -19.27
N ARG A 22 6.05 7.23 -19.44
CA ARG A 22 5.33 7.44 -20.70
C ARG A 22 4.81 8.89 -20.79
N PRO A 23 4.85 9.49 -21.99
CA PRO A 23 4.49 10.89 -22.20
C PRO A 23 2.97 11.10 -22.11
N LYS A 24 2.58 12.26 -21.58
CA LYS A 24 1.21 12.78 -21.60
C LYS A 24 0.66 12.73 -23.04
N SER A 25 -0.47 12.06 -23.22
CA SER A 25 -1.21 12.00 -24.49
C SER A 25 -1.68 13.40 -24.90
N GLY A 26 -1.32 13.82 -26.13
CA GLY A 26 -1.72 15.09 -26.72
C GLY A 26 -3.16 15.09 -27.27
N PRO A 27 -3.67 16.26 -27.72
CA PRO A 27 -5.11 16.53 -27.89
C PRO A 27 -5.73 15.99 -29.19
N ASN A 28 -5.18 14.94 -29.81
CA ASN A 28 -5.63 14.54 -31.16
C ASN A 28 -5.47 13.05 -31.49
N GLN A 29 -5.58 12.16 -30.50
CA GLN A 29 -5.54 10.72 -30.74
C GLN A 29 -6.95 10.12 -30.62
N LYS A 30 -7.51 9.68 -31.75
CA LYS A 30 -8.77 8.93 -31.79
C LYS A 30 -8.66 7.67 -30.94
N CYS A 31 -9.74 7.37 -30.22
CA CYS A 31 -9.89 6.21 -29.37
C CYS A 31 -9.63 4.91 -30.15
N LYS A 32 -8.70 4.07 -29.69
CA LYS A 32 -8.49 2.72 -30.24
C LYS A 32 -9.16 1.69 -29.33
N SER A 33 -10.48 1.59 -29.41
CA SER A 33 -11.23 0.47 -28.82
C SER A 33 -11.10 -0.78 -29.71
N GLY A 34 -11.27 -1.98 -29.13
CA GLY A 34 -11.42 -3.21 -29.93
C GLY A 34 -12.65 -3.14 -30.85
N PRO A 35 -12.87 -4.14 -31.73
CA PRO A 35 -14.07 -4.19 -32.55
C PRO A 35 -15.31 -4.23 -31.64
N VAL A 36 -16.28 -3.34 -31.89
CA VAL A 36 -17.56 -3.25 -31.16
C VAL A 36 -18.69 -2.98 -32.15
N ASP A 37 -19.85 -3.58 -31.92
CA ASP A 37 -21.07 -3.27 -32.66
C ASP A 37 -21.98 -2.42 -31.74
N LEU A 38 -22.09 -1.13 -32.08
CA LEU A 38 -22.73 -0.11 -31.25
C LEU A 38 -24.04 0.35 -31.86
N VAL A 39 -25.14 0.31 -31.12
CA VAL A 39 -26.45 0.80 -31.59
C VAL A 39 -26.98 1.89 -30.66
N PHE A 40 -27.28 3.07 -31.21
CA PHE A 40 -27.96 4.13 -30.49
C PHE A 40 -29.47 4.01 -30.64
N LEU A 41 -30.19 3.95 -29.52
CA LEU A 41 -31.65 4.07 -29.46
C LEU A 41 -31.99 5.48 -28.99
N ILE A 42 -32.46 6.31 -29.90
CA ILE A 42 -32.79 7.71 -29.62
C ILE A 42 -34.30 7.93 -29.48
N ASP A 43 -34.69 8.56 -28.38
CA ASP A 43 -36.07 8.97 -28.11
C ASP A 43 -36.43 10.19 -28.96
N SER A 44 -37.43 10.03 -29.83
CA SER A 44 -38.01 11.12 -30.64
C SER A 44 -39.47 11.37 -30.29
N SER A 45 -39.87 11.08 -29.05
CA SER A 45 -41.21 11.31 -28.51
C SER A 45 -41.58 12.80 -28.46
N ARG A 46 -42.87 13.07 -28.22
CA ARG A 46 -43.41 14.43 -28.15
C ARG A 46 -42.81 15.28 -27.03
N SER A 47 -42.31 14.66 -25.96
CA SER A 47 -41.70 15.37 -24.84
C SER A 47 -40.38 16.03 -25.23
N VAL A 48 -39.65 15.44 -26.19
CA VAL A 48 -38.43 15.99 -26.77
C VAL A 48 -38.77 17.12 -27.74
N ARG A 49 -38.40 18.35 -27.37
CA ARG A 49 -38.64 19.55 -28.20
C ARG A 49 -37.69 19.55 -29.41
N PRO A 50 -38.02 20.25 -30.51
CA PRO A 50 -37.17 20.26 -31.71
C PRO A 50 -35.72 20.68 -31.47
N HIS A 51 -35.48 21.65 -30.59
CA HIS A 51 -34.12 22.08 -30.24
C HIS A 51 -33.38 21.08 -29.34
N GLU A 52 -34.09 20.32 -28.50
CA GLU A 52 -33.52 19.25 -27.67
C GLU A 52 -33.10 18.06 -28.55
N PHE A 53 -33.91 17.75 -29.57
CA PHE A 53 -33.58 16.77 -30.59
C PHE A 53 -32.36 17.19 -31.43
N GLU A 54 -32.25 18.48 -31.77
CA GLU A 54 -31.06 19.05 -32.42
C GLU A 54 -29.80 18.81 -31.59
N THR A 55 -29.87 19.07 -30.28
CA THR A 55 -28.77 18.83 -29.34
C THR A 55 -28.42 17.35 -29.27
N MET A 56 -29.42 16.47 -29.26
CA MET A 56 -29.21 15.01 -29.30
C MET A 56 -28.48 14.56 -30.58
N ARG A 57 -28.82 15.12 -31.75
CA ARG A 57 -28.11 14.83 -33.01
C ARG A 57 -26.65 15.25 -32.95
N LYS A 58 -26.38 16.47 -32.47
CA LYS A 58 -25.01 16.98 -32.29
C LYS A 58 -24.21 16.09 -31.35
N PHE A 59 -24.81 15.72 -30.23
CA PHE A 59 -24.20 14.81 -29.27
C PHE A 59 -23.84 13.44 -29.88
N LEU A 60 -24.72 12.84 -30.68
CA LEU A 60 -24.41 11.61 -31.40
C LEU A 60 -23.21 11.82 -32.34
N ILE A 61 -23.22 12.91 -33.11
CA ILE A 61 -22.14 13.26 -34.03
C ILE A 61 -20.81 13.45 -33.27
N ASP A 62 -20.85 14.11 -32.11
CA ASP A 62 -19.67 14.34 -31.27
C ASP A 62 -19.08 13.02 -30.77
N ILE A 63 -19.90 12.07 -30.30
CA ILE A 63 -19.42 10.73 -29.95
C ILE A 63 -18.81 10.05 -31.18
N LEU A 64 -19.50 10.05 -32.33
CA LEU A 64 -18.99 9.40 -33.54
C LEU A 64 -17.65 9.97 -34.01
N ASN A 65 -17.41 11.27 -33.81
CA ASN A 65 -16.13 11.91 -34.14
C ASN A 65 -14.96 11.39 -33.29
N THR A 66 -15.25 10.88 -32.08
CA THR A 66 -14.24 10.33 -31.16
C THR A 66 -13.93 8.85 -31.40
N LEU A 67 -14.86 8.11 -32.03
CA LEU A 67 -14.74 6.67 -32.23
C LEU A 67 -13.95 6.30 -33.50
N ASP A 68 -13.27 5.16 -33.47
CA ASP A 68 -12.63 4.55 -34.64
C ASP A 68 -13.65 3.71 -35.43
N ILE A 69 -14.34 4.36 -36.37
CA ILE A 69 -15.42 3.76 -37.19
C ILE A 69 -14.84 3.05 -38.41
N GLY A 70 -15.19 1.78 -38.57
CA GLY A 70 -14.72 0.95 -39.66
C GLY A 70 -15.36 -0.43 -39.68
N LEU A 71 -15.21 -1.15 -40.79
CA LEU A 71 -15.84 -2.46 -40.98
C LEU A 71 -15.27 -3.53 -40.03
N ASP A 72 -14.01 -3.39 -39.65
CA ASP A 72 -13.28 -4.30 -38.76
C ASP A 72 -13.03 -3.70 -37.36
N THR A 73 -13.39 -2.43 -37.16
CA THR A 73 -13.28 -1.71 -35.87
C THR A 73 -14.69 -1.52 -35.29
N THR A 74 -15.19 -0.29 -35.12
CA THR A 74 -16.52 -0.03 -34.58
C THR A 74 -17.56 0.11 -35.70
N ARG A 75 -18.63 -0.69 -35.64
CA ARG A 75 -19.81 -0.52 -36.49
C ARG A 75 -20.90 0.20 -35.70
N VAL A 76 -21.58 1.15 -36.32
CA VAL A 76 -22.63 1.93 -35.65
C VAL A 76 -23.96 1.83 -36.38
N GLY A 77 -25.03 1.58 -35.61
CA GLY A 77 -26.42 1.71 -36.04
C GLY A 77 -27.15 2.78 -35.24
N VAL A 78 -28.13 3.44 -35.86
CA VAL A 78 -28.99 4.43 -35.19
C VAL A 78 -30.44 4.07 -35.44
N VAL A 79 -31.18 3.93 -34.34
CA VAL A 79 -32.60 3.60 -34.30
C VAL A 79 -33.31 4.69 -33.52
N GLN A 80 -34.31 5.33 -34.11
CA GLN A 80 -35.19 6.24 -33.38
C GLN A 80 -36.47 5.54 -32.95
N TYR A 81 -37.01 5.93 -31.80
CA TYR A 81 -38.26 5.38 -31.30
C TYR A 81 -39.18 6.44 -30.70
N SER A 82 -40.48 6.18 -30.81
CA SER A 82 -41.54 6.91 -30.13
C SER A 82 -42.70 5.95 -29.79
N SER A 83 -43.90 6.12 -30.35
CA SER A 83 -44.93 5.06 -30.39
C SER A 83 -44.61 3.94 -31.39
N GLN A 84 -43.66 4.18 -32.29
CA GLN A 84 -43.17 3.22 -33.28
C GLN A 84 -41.64 3.27 -33.30
N VAL A 85 -41.00 2.20 -33.77
CA VAL A 85 -39.55 2.11 -33.90
C VAL A 85 -39.18 2.22 -35.37
N ARG A 86 -38.20 3.06 -35.68
CA ARG A 86 -37.70 3.27 -37.04
C ARG A 86 -36.17 3.19 -37.04
N SER A 87 -35.63 2.28 -37.84
CA SER A 87 -34.19 2.22 -38.10
C SER A 87 -33.81 3.31 -39.10
N GLU A 88 -32.93 4.22 -38.70
CA GLU A 88 -32.40 5.25 -39.61
C GLU A 88 -31.26 4.67 -40.44
N PHE A 89 -30.37 3.91 -39.80
CA PHE A 89 -29.42 3.06 -40.48
C PHE A 89 -28.94 1.91 -39.59
N SER A 90 -28.58 0.80 -40.24
CA SER A 90 -28.10 -0.44 -39.61
C SER A 90 -26.57 -0.47 -39.51
N LEU A 91 -26.01 -1.42 -38.75
CA LEU A 91 -24.57 -1.64 -38.57
C LEU A 91 -23.81 -1.85 -39.90
N LYS A 92 -24.49 -2.32 -40.95
CA LYS A 92 -23.91 -2.51 -42.30
C LYS A 92 -24.12 -1.33 -43.27
N THR A 93 -24.97 -0.36 -42.94
CA THR A 93 -25.42 0.65 -43.92
C THR A 93 -24.31 1.64 -44.27
N HIS A 94 -23.54 2.08 -43.27
CA HIS A 94 -22.47 3.05 -43.44
C HIS A 94 -21.17 2.50 -42.85
N SER A 95 -20.06 2.70 -43.57
CA SER A 95 -18.71 2.31 -43.14
C SER A 95 -17.77 3.49 -42.94
N LYS A 96 -18.25 4.71 -43.19
CA LYS A 96 -17.50 5.96 -43.06
C LYS A 96 -18.28 6.94 -42.20
N LEU A 97 -17.56 7.61 -41.30
CA LEU A 97 -18.08 8.64 -40.39
C LEU A 97 -18.86 9.74 -41.14
N GLU A 98 -18.32 10.27 -42.24
CA GLU A 98 -18.95 11.35 -43.03
C GLU A 98 -20.38 11.00 -43.48
N ASN A 99 -20.61 9.74 -43.86
CA ASN A 99 -21.94 9.28 -44.29
C ASN A 99 -22.89 9.12 -43.11
N MET A 100 -22.39 8.67 -41.96
CA MET A 100 -23.18 8.54 -40.73
C MET A 100 -23.60 9.91 -40.20
N VAL A 101 -22.69 10.88 -40.16
CA VAL A 101 -22.98 12.27 -39.75
C VAL A 101 -24.08 12.85 -40.62
N LYS A 102 -23.97 12.71 -41.95
CA LYS A 102 -25.00 13.18 -42.88
C LYS A 102 -26.35 12.48 -42.65
N ALA A 103 -26.35 11.17 -42.43
CA ALA A 103 -27.57 10.42 -42.16
C ALA A 103 -28.23 10.87 -40.85
N ILE A 104 -27.45 11.20 -39.81
CA ILE A 104 -27.95 11.72 -38.53
C ILE A 104 -28.56 13.11 -38.69
N ASP A 105 -27.91 14.01 -39.43
CA ASP A 105 -28.41 15.37 -39.67
C ASP A 105 -29.76 15.40 -40.43
N GLU A 106 -30.05 14.36 -41.22
CA GLU A 106 -31.28 14.23 -42.00
C GLU A 106 -32.44 13.54 -41.22
N ILE A 107 -32.22 13.09 -39.98
CA ILE A 107 -33.25 12.40 -39.17
C ILE A 107 -34.40 13.36 -38.84
N VAL A 108 -35.63 12.93 -39.13
CA VAL A 108 -36.87 13.64 -38.78
C VAL A 108 -37.52 12.97 -37.56
N PRO A 109 -37.80 13.69 -36.46
CA PRO A 109 -38.39 13.13 -35.25
C PRO A 109 -39.86 12.71 -35.44
N LEU A 110 -40.30 11.66 -34.75
CA LEU A 110 -41.64 11.09 -34.89
C LEU A 110 -42.71 11.82 -34.06
N ALA A 111 -42.33 12.44 -32.92
CA ALA A 111 -43.15 13.27 -32.03
C ALA A 111 -44.45 12.60 -31.49
N GLN A 112 -44.39 11.30 -31.19
CA GLN A 112 -45.50 10.50 -30.63
C GLN A 112 -45.24 10.10 -29.15
N GLY A 113 -45.61 8.90 -28.71
CA GLY A 113 -45.38 8.37 -27.35
C GLY A 113 -43.94 7.87 -27.12
N THR A 114 -43.72 7.14 -26.02
CA THR A 114 -42.38 6.68 -25.56
C THR A 114 -42.40 5.19 -25.24
N MET A 115 -42.38 4.34 -26.28
CA MET A 115 -42.43 2.87 -26.17
C MET A 115 -41.01 2.28 -26.16
N THR A 116 -40.30 2.47 -25.04
CA THR A 116 -38.89 2.05 -24.92
C THR A 116 -38.74 0.53 -24.88
N GLY A 117 -39.68 -0.21 -24.30
CA GLY A 117 -39.66 -1.67 -24.29
C GLY A 117 -39.78 -2.27 -25.69
N LEU A 118 -40.63 -1.68 -26.54
CA LEU A 118 -40.72 -2.02 -27.97
C LEU A 118 -39.39 -1.75 -28.69
N ALA A 119 -38.70 -0.66 -28.36
CA ALA A 119 -37.41 -0.32 -28.95
C ALA A 119 -36.31 -1.33 -28.56
N ILE A 120 -36.24 -1.75 -27.28
CA ILE A 120 -35.31 -2.79 -26.82
C ILE A 120 -35.64 -4.14 -27.49
N ARG A 121 -36.92 -4.45 -27.72
CA ARG A 121 -37.31 -5.67 -28.44
C ARG A 121 -36.87 -5.65 -29.91
N TYR A 122 -36.96 -4.48 -30.56
CA TYR A 122 -36.44 -4.28 -31.92
C TYR A 122 -34.91 -4.41 -31.95
N LEU A 123 -34.22 -3.86 -30.95
CA LEU A 123 -32.78 -3.96 -30.80
C LEU A 123 -32.31 -5.43 -30.81
N MET A 124 -32.95 -6.28 -30.00
CA MET A 124 -32.61 -7.70 -29.89
C MET A 124 -32.91 -8.53 -31.15
N ASN A 125 -34.03 -8.25 -31.82
CA ASN A 125 -34.53 -9.14 -32.88
C ASN A 125 -34.13 -8.66 -34.29
N GLU A 126 -33.88 -7.37 -34.46
CA GLU A 126 -33.63 -6.76 -35.77
C GLU A 126 -32.27 -6.07 -35.80
N ALA A 127 -31.98 -5.14 -34.87
CA ALA A 127 -30.77 -4.31 -34.95
C ALA A 127 -29.47 -5.13 -34.76
N PHE A 128 -29.41 -5.97 -33.73
CA PHE A 128 -28.35 -6.96 -33.52
C PHE A 128 -28.71 -8.29 -34.18
N SER A 129 -28.93 -8.26 -35.49
CA SER A 129 -29.09 -9.48 -36.28
C SER A 129 -27.98 -9.57 -37.32
N PRO A 130 -27.51 -10.80 -37.66
CA PRO A 130 -26.50 -10.97 -38.71
C PRO A 130 -26.93 -10.35 -40.05
N GLY A 131 -28.25 -10.34 -40.32
CA GLY A 131 -28.83 -9.70 -41.49
C GLY A 131 -28.66 -8.18 -41.52
N GLN A 132 -28.49 -7.52 -40.38
CA GLN A 132 -28.29 -6.06 -40.24
C GLN A 132 -26.84 -5.65 -39.98
N GLY A 133 -25.90 -6.60 -39.98
CA GLY A 133 -24.46 -6.31 -39.90
C GLY A 133 -23.80 -6.63 -38.56
N ASP A 134 -24.53 -7.25 -37.64
CA ASP A 134 -24.04 -7.79 -36.37
C ASP A 134 -22.98 -8.88 -36.61
N ARG A 135 -21.86 -8.79 -35.89
CA ARG A 135 -20.72 -9.70 -36.04
C ARG A 135 -20.72 -10.75 -34.92
N PRO A 136 -20.58 -12.04 -35.26
CA PRO A 136 -20.47 -13.07 -34.24
C PRO A 136 -19.18 -12.87 -33.42
N LYS A 137 -19.29 -12.95 -32.09
CA LYS A 137 -18.19 -12.79 -31.11
C LYS A 137 -17.62 -11.38 -30.99
N VAL A 138 -18.31 -10.37 -31.53
CA VAL A 138 -18.01 -8.96 -31.26
C VAL A 138 -18.97 -8.47 -30.17
N PRO A 139 -18.53 -7.67 -29.18
CA PRO A 139 -19.42 -7.13 -28.16
C PRO A 139 -20.52 -6.24 -28.76
N ASN A 140 -21.76 -6.49 -28.31
CA ASN A 140 -22.94 -5.73 -28.71
C ASN A 140 -23.30 -4.72 -27.63
N VAL A 141 -23.14 -3.44 -27.94
CA VAL A 141 -23.36 -2.33 -27.01
C VAL A 141 -24.51 -1.47 -27.50
N ALA A 142 -25.47 -1.19 -26.62
CA ALA A 142 -26.61 -0.32 -26.92
C ALA A 142 -26.63 0.88 -25.99
N VAL A 143 -26.78 2.08 -26.58
CA VAL A 143 -26.94 3.33 -25.83
C VAL A 143 -28.36 3.83 -26.02
N ILE A 144 -29.15 3.81 -24.95
CA ILE A 144 -30.54 4.27 -24.94
C ILE A 144 -30.57 5.69 -24.38
N VAL A 145 -31.00 6.65 -25.20
CA VAL A 145 -31.18 8.05 -24.78
C VAL A 145 -32.68 8.34 -24.68
N THR A 146 -33.15 8.80 -23.51
CA THR A 146 -34.57 9.12 -23.27
C THR A 146 -34.77 10.33 -22.37
N ASP A 147 -35.86 11.08 -22.57
CA ASP A 147 -36.20 12.27 -21.78
C ASP A 147 -37.33 12.05 -20.76
N GLY A 148 -37.89 10.83 -20.73
CA GLY A 148 -39.14 10.56 -20.02
C GLY A 148 -39.30 9.11 -19.56
N ARG A 149 -40.43 8.85 -18.89
CA ARG A 149 -40.77 7.50 -18.42
C ARG A 149 -41.33 6.65 -19.57
N PRO A 150 -40.91 5.39 -19.69
CA PRO A 150 -41.46 4.47 -20.68
C PRO A 150 -42.96 4.25 -20.45
N GLN A 151 -43.72 4.13 -21.53
CA GLN A 151 -45.17 3.87 -21.51
C GLN A 151 -45.50 2.37 -21.55
N ASP A 152 -44.49 1.52 -21.67
CA ASP A 152 -44.54 0.06 -21.70
C ASP A 152 -43.58 -0.58 -20.68
N ARG A 153 -43.63 -1.92 -20.55
CA ARG A 153 -42.80 -2.65 -19.60
C ARG A 153 -41.38 -2.86 -20.15
N VAL A 154 -40.40 -2.27 -19.49
CA VAL A 154 -38.99 -2.34 -19.91
C VAL A 154 -38.15 -3.38 -19.19
N ALA A 155 -38.47 -3.72 -17.93
CA ALA A 155 -37.61 -4.55 -17.08
C ALA A 155 -37.41 -5.98 -17.62
N GLU A 156 -38.50 -6.63 -18.03
CA GLU A 156 -38.47 -8.02 -18.55
C GLU A 156 -37.69 -8.09 -19.88
N VAL A 157 -37.95 -7.13 -20.78
CA VAL A 157 -37.34 -7.10 -22.12
C VAL A 157 -35.86 -6.71 -22.05
N ALA A 158 -35.50 -5.80 -21.14
CA ALA A 158 -34.10 -5.47 -20.88
C ALA A 158 -33.33 -6.62 -20.24
N ALA A 159 -33.96 -7.40 -19.34
CA ALA A 159 -33.35 -8.60 -18.78
C ALA A 159 -33.04 -9.64 -19.87
N GLU A 160 -33.98 -9.88 -20.78
CA GLU A 160 -33.76 -10.77 -21.92
C GLU A 160 -32.62 -10.27 -22.83
N ALA A 161 -32.53 -8.96 -23.06
CA ALA A 161 -31.45 -8.38 -23.85
C ALA A 161 -30.07 -8.60 -23.20
N ARG A 162 -29.99 -8.44 -21.87
CA ARG A 162 -28.76 -8.70 -21.10
C ARG A 162 -28.38 -10.19 -21.10
N GLU A 163 -29.34 -11.10 -21.00
CA GLU A 163 -29.10 -12.54 -21.11
C GLU A 163 -28.56 -12.96 -22.49
N ARG A 164 -28.89 -12.22 -23.54
CA ARG A 164 -28.34 -12.40 -24.89
C ARG A 164 -26.95 -11.76 -25.07
N GLY A 165 -26.37 -11.19 -24.02
CA GLY A 165 -25.04 -10.57 -24.05
C GLY A 165 -25.02 -9.16 -24.64
N ILE A 166 -26.17 -8.46 -24.68
CA ILE A 166 -26.23 -7.05 -25.09
C ILE A 166 -25.98 -6.17 -23.87
N GLU A 167 -24.97 -5.32 -23.94
CA GLU A 167 -24.62 -4.36 -22.90
C GLU A 167 -25.41 -3.07 -23.10
N ILE A 168 -26.19 -2.64 -22.10
CA ILE A 168 -27.11 -1.50 -22.24
C ILE A 168 -26.66 -0.35 -21.35
N TYR A 169 -26.37 0.79 -21.97
CA TYR A 169 -26.16 2.09 -21.35
C TYR A 169 -27.45 2.90 -21.42
N ALA A 170 -27.99 3.33 -20.28
CA ALA A 170 -29.21 4.12 -20.20
C ALA A 170 -28.87 5.57 -19.84
N VAL A 171 -29.14 6.50 -20.76
CA VAL A 171 -28.95 7.93 -20.61
C VAL A 171 -30.30 8.60 -20.49
N GLY A 172 -30.63 9.04 -19.28
CA GLY A 172 -31.81 9.83 -18.99
C GLY A 172 -31.49 11.32 -19.02
N VAL A 173 -32.32 12.11 -19.70
CA VAL A 173 -32.19 13.56 -19.78
C VAL A 173 -33.40 14.24 -19.16
N ALA A 174 -33.18 15.30 -18.39
CA ALA A 174 -34.20 16.14 -17.76
C ALA A 174 -35.19 15.39 -16.85
N ARG A 175 -36.29 14.86 -17.41
CA ARG A 175 -37.43 14.31 -16.65
C ARG A 175 -37.39 12.78 -16.56
N ALA A 176 -36.30 12.17 -17.00
CA ALA A 176 -36.10 10.73 -16.92
C ALA A 176 -36.06 10.24 -15.46
N ASP A 177 -36.63 9.07 -15.22
CA ASP A 177 -36.71 8.47 -13.88
C ASP A 177 -35.63 7.42 -13.68
N MET A 178 -34.87 7.55 -12.58
CA MET A 178 -33.77 6.63 -12.24
C MET A 178 -34.22 5.17 -12.09
N THR A 179 -35.45 4.91 -11.64
CA THR A 179 -35.97 3.54 -11.50
C THR A 179 -36.12 2.87 -12.85
N SER A 180 -36.64 3.62 -13.84
CA SER A 180 -36.79 3.14 -15.21
C SER A 180 -35.45 2.95 -15.89
N LEU A 181 -34.49 3.88 -15.70
CA LEU A 181 -33.15 3.76 -16.28
C LEU A 181 -32.39 2.56 -15.74
N ARG A 182 -32.42 2.33 -14.42
CA ARG A 182 -31.80 1.15 -13.77
C ARG A 182 -32.45 -0.16 -14.21
N ALA A 183 -33.75 -0.17 -14.49
CA ALA A 183 -34.42 -1.37 -15.00
C ALA A 183 -33.95 -1.75 -16.42
N MET A 184 -33.50 -0.78 -17.21
CA MET A 184 -33.03 -0.98 -18.59
C MET A 184 -31.53 -1.30 -18.67
N ALA A 185 -30.71 -0.56 -17.93
CA ALA A 185 -29.26 -0.66 -18.01
C ALA A 185 -28.69 -2.02 -17.56
N SER A 186 -27.46 -2.31 -18.00
CA SER A 186 -26.68 -3.45 -17.51
C SER A 186 -26.02 -3.16 -16.16
N PRO A 187 -25.87 -4.16 -15.27
CA PRO A 187 -25.02 -4.02 -14.09
C PRO A 187 -23.53 -3.94 -14.47
N PRO A 188 -22.69 -3.20 -13.70
CA PRO A 188 -23.04 -2.37 -12.54
C PRO A 188 -23.71 -1.05 -12.94
N PHE A 189 -24.75 -0.64 -12.18
CA PHE A 189 -25.57 0.52 -12.53
C PHE A 189 -24.85 1.87 -12.44
N GLU A 190 -23.86 1.97 -11.55
CA GLU A 190 -23.02 3.18 -11.44
C GLU A 190 -22.25 3.45 -12.73
N ASP A 191 -22.07 2.42 -13.57
CA ASP A 191 -21.33 2.53 -14.81
C ASP A 191 -22.17 2.71 -16.07
N HIS A 192 -23.42 2.27 -16.03
CA HIS A 192 -24.30 2.17 -17.18
C HIS A 192 -25.54 3.07 -17.10
N VAL A 193 -25.76 3.77 -15.98
CA VAL A 193 -26.89 4.69 -15.81
C VAL A 193 -26.39 6.11 -15.67
N PHE A 194 -26.83 6.98 -16.57
CA PHE A 194 -26.47 8.39 -16.57
C PHE A 194 -27.74 9.23 -16.53
N LEU A 195 -27.82 10.14 -15.56
CA LEU A 195 -28.89 11.11 -15.46
C LEU A 195 -28.32 12.51 -15.64
N VAL A 196 -28.80 13.19 -16.67
CA VAL A 196 -28.37 14.53 -17.03
C VAL A 196 -29.54 15.48 -16.83
N GLU A 197 -29.34 16.58 -16.10
CA GLU A 197 -30.44 17.50 -15.76
C GLU A 197 -31.04 18.22 -16.98
N ARG A 198 -30.26 18.38 -18.06
CA ARG A 198 -30.67 19.09 -19.27
C ARG A 198 -29.93 18.58 -20.51
N PHE A 199 -30.55 18.77 -21.68
CA PHE A 199 -29.98 18.31 -22.96
C PHE A 199 -28.65 18.95 -23.33
N ASP A 200 -28.37 20.17 -22.89
CA ASP A 200 -27.09 20.87 -23.13
C ASP A 200 -25.92 20.25 -22.35
N LEU A 201 -26.18 19.46 -21.31
CA LEU A 201 -25.14 18.79 -20.51
C LEU A 201 -24.89 17.34 -20.95
N ILE A 202 -25.58 16.87 -21.99
CA ILE A 202 -25.46 15.47 -22.46
C ILE A 202 -24.04 15.14 -22.97
N TYR A 203 -23.25 16.15 -23.34
CA TYR A 203 -21.83 15.98 -23.70
C TYR A 203 -20.98 15.41 -22.55
N GLN A 204 -21.38 15.62 -21.28
CA GLN A 204 -20.68 15.08 -20.11
C GLN A 204 -20.70 13.55 -20.10
N PHE A 205 -21.84 12.95 -20.49
CA PHE A 205 -21.90 11.51 -20.72
C PHE A 205 -20.99 11.10 -21.87
N GLY A 206 -20.90 11.91 -22.94
CA GLY A 206 -20.01 11.64 -24.07
C GLY A 206 -18.55 11.42 -23.62
N LEU A 207 -18.05 12.25 -22.70
CA LEU A 207 -16.70 12.11 -22.13
C LEU A 207 -16.56 10.86 -21.25
N GLN A 208 -17.51 10.61 -20.34
CA GLN A 208 -17.48 9.44 -19.45
C GLN A 208 -17.63 8.11 -20.22
N PHE A 209 -18.46 8.11 -21.24
CA PHE A 209 -18.67 6.98 -22.14
C PHE A 209 -17.43 6.72 -23.00
N GLN A 210 -16.78 7.79 -23.46
CA GLN A 210 -15.50 7.71 -24.16
C GLN A 210 -14.44 7.06 -23.27
N ASP A 211 -14.24 7.52 -22.03
CA ASP A 211 -13.23 6.94 -21.14
C ASP A 211 -13.43 5.43 -20.91
N LYS A 212 -14.69 4.98 -20.79
CA LYS A 212 -15.03 3.55 -20.62
C LYS A 212 -14.84 2.70 -21.87
N LEU A 213 -15.12 3.26 -23.04
CA LEU A 213 -14.87 2.59 -24.32
C LEU A 213 -13.38 2.59 -24.72
N CYS A 214 -12.61 3.58 -24.26
CA CYS A 214 -11.34 3.96 -24.90
C CYS A 214 -10.06 3.56 -24.17
N GLY A 215 -10.11 3.01 -22.96
CA GLY A 215 -8.95 2.28 -22.45
C GLY A 215 -8.78 2.27 -20.95
N ILE A 216 -9.42 1.31 -20.28
CA ILE A 216 -8.92 0.78 -19.01
C ILE A 216 -9.11 -0.74 -19.04
N ASP A 217 -8.01 -1.47 -18.89
CA ASP A 217 -8.05 -2.90 -18.53
C ASP A 217 -8.46 -2.96 -17.06
N LEU A 218 -9.75 -3.14 -16.80
CA LEU A 218 -10.35 -3.10 -15.46
C LEU A 218 -9.74 -4.16 -14.51
N CYS A 219 -9.16 -5.23 -15.04
CA CYS A 219 -8.40 -6.23 -14.29
C CYS A 219 -7.01 -5.76 -13.85
N LEU A 220 -6.47 -4.68 -14.43
CA LEU A 220 -5.14 -4.13 -14.10
C LEU A 220 -5.20 -2.85 -13.26
N GLU A 221 -6.27 -2.06 -13.37
CA GLU A 221 -6.33 -0.71 -12.78
C GLU A 221 -7.42 -0.51 -11.71
N SER A 222 -8.24 -1.52 -11.38
CA SER A 222 -9.28 -1.44 -10.34
C SER A 222 -9.26 -2.63 -9.36
N GLU A 223 -9.71 -2.45 -8.11
CA GLU A 223 -10.01 -3.56 -7.19
C GLU A 223 -11.27 -4.31 -7.66
N HIS A 224 -11.12 -5.17 -8.67
CA HIS A 224 -12.20 -5.91 -9.32
C HIS A 224 -12.79 -7.02 -8.41
N GLY A 225 -12.05 -7.49 -7.41
CA GLY A 225 -12.56 -8.44 -6.41
C GLY A 225 -12.86 -9.84 -6.95
N CYS A 226 -12.24 -10.24 -8.07
CA CYS A 226 -12.28 -11.62 -8.55
C CYS A 226 -11.33 -12.48 -7.69
N GLU A 227 -11.82 -13.61 -7.19
CA GLU A 227 -11.01 -14.48 -6.33
C GLU A 227 -9.87 -15.19 -7.09
N HIS A 228 -10.07 -15.53 -8.37
CA HIS A 228 -9.10 -16.27 -9.17
C HIS A 228 -8.64 -15.50 -10.42
N LEU A 229 -9.38 -15.60 -11.52
CA LEU A 229 -9.01 -15.00 -12.81
C LEU A 229 -9.99 -13.88 -13.15
N CYS A 230 -9.47 -12.79 -13.71
CA CYS A 230 -10.25 -11.67 -14.21
C CYS A 230 -9.98 -11.53 -15.71
N GLU A 231 -11.02 -11.38 -16.52
CA GLU A 231 -10.93 -11.10 -17.96
C GLU A 231 -11.62 -9.77 -18.28
N SER A 232 -10.85 -8.81 -18.78
CA SER A 232 -11.36 -7.47 -19.13
C SER A 232 -12.12 -7.47 -20.45
N SER A 233 -13.24 -6.76 -20.45
CA SER A 233 -14.04 -6.42 -21.63
C SER A 233 -14.11 -4.88 -21.75
N PRO A 234 -14.33 -4.29 -22.94
CA PRO A 234 -14.44 -2.84 -23.08
C PRO A 234 -15.58 -2.31 -22.18
N GLY A 235 -15.24 -1.60 -21.10
CA GLY A 235 -16.20 -1.07 -20.12
C GLY A 235 -16.57 -1.98 -18.93
N SER A 236 -16.10 -3.25 -18.88
CA SER A 236 -16.45 -4.20 -17.79
C SER A 236 -15.39 -5.31 -17.57
N TYR A 237 -15.59 -6.22 -16.63
CA TYR A 237 -14.75 -7.42 -16.43
C TYR A 237 -15.60 -8.62 -15.98
N THR A 238 -15.13 -9.83 -16.30
CA THR A 238 -15.75 -11.09 -15.85
C THR A 238 -14.77 -11.91 -15.01
N CYS A 239 -15.23 -12.43 -13.88
CA CYS A 239 -14.42 -13.33 -13.04
C CYS A 239 -14.58 -14.78 -13.48
N HIS A 240 -13.46 -15.49 -13.55
CA HIS A 240 -13.39 -16.91 -13.87
C HIS A 240 -12.66 -17.66 -12.74
N CYS A 241 -13.02 -18.93 -12.54
CA CYS A 241 -12.35 -19.78 -11.55
C CYS A 241 -11.28 -20.65 -12.21
N LEU A 242 -10.21 -20.94 -11.47
CA LEU A 242 -9.21 -21.91 -11.88
C LEU A 242 -9.83 -23.31 -12.08
N PRO A 243 -9.27 -24.18 -12.94
CA PRO A 243 -9.74 -25.54 -13.11
C PRO A 243 -9.85 -26.29 -11.77
N GLY A 244 -10.99 -26.93 -11.54
CA GLY A 244 -11.31 -27.62 -10.28
C GLY A 244 -12.09 -26.78 -9.26
N TYR A 245 -12.45 -25.55 -9.62
CA TYR A 245 -13.32 -24.67 -8.84
C TYR A 245 -14.53 -24.23 -9.68
N ARG A 246 -15.65 -23.91 -9.02
CA ARG A 246 -16.86 -23.38 -9.64
C ARG A 246 -17.14 -21.96 -9.16
N LEU A 247 -17.59 -21.09 -10.05
CA LEU A 247 -17.94 -19.71 -9.73
C LEU A 247 -19.25 -19.68 -8.92
N ASN A 248 -19.25 -18.95 -7.82
CA ASN A 248 -20.39 -18.81 -6.93
C ASN A 248 -21.40 -17.79 -7.49
N ALA A 249 -22.60 -17.76 -6.91
CA ALA A 249 -23.72 -16.94 -7.40
C ALA A 249 -23.48 -15.42 -7.31
N ASP A 250 -22.46 -14.99 -6.57
CA ASP A 250 -22.01 -13.58 -6.50
C ASP A 250 -21.21 -13.14 -7.75
N GLY A 251 -20.88 -14.08 -8.63
CA GLY A 251 -20.10 -13.83 -9.85
C GLY A 251 -18.64 -13.45 -9.59
N LYS A 252 -18.13 -13.59 -8.36
CA LYS A 252 -16.80 -13.14 -7.95
C LYS A 252 -15.97 -14.19 -7.22
N THR A 253 -16.60 -14.99 -6.36
CA THR A 253 -15.92 -15.99 -5.51
C THR A 253 -16.00 -17.39 -6.11
N CYS A 254 -15.06 -18.26 -5.75
CA CYS A 254 -14.88 -19.59 -6.32
C CYS A 254 -14.93 -20.66 -5.22
N SER A 255 -15.83 -21.65 -5.34
CA SER A 255 -15.85 -22.80 -4.44
C SER A 255 -15.11 -24.00 -5.03
N ALA A 256 -14.27 -24.65 -4.22
CA ALA A 256 -13.57 -25.87 -4.61
C ALA A 256 -14.57 -27.01 -4.87
N ILE A 257 -14.34 -27.76 -5.97
CA ILE A 257 -15.13 -28.95 -6.28
C ILE A 257 -14.52 -30.13 -5.52
N ASP A 258 -15.20 -30.62 -4.49
CA ASP A 258 -14.74 -31.75 -3.67
C ASP A 258 -15.32 -33.07 -4.21
N LEU A 259 -14.52 -33.80 -4.99
CA LEU A 259 -14.93 -35.07 -5.60
C LEU A 259 -15.06 -36.22 -4.58
N CYS A 260 -14.39 -36.14 -3.42
CA CYS A 260 -14.57 -37.14 -2.34
C CYS A 260 -15.94 -36.94 -1.67
N ALA A 261 -16.32 -35.70 -1.35
CA ALA A 261 -17.62 -35.38 -0.75
C ALA A 261 -18.81 -35.64 -1.69
N GLU A 262 -18.62 -35.45 -3.00
CA GLU A 262 -19.62 -35.79 -4.02
C GLU A 262 -19.72 -37.29 -4.33
N GLY A 263 -18.87 -38.14 -3.72
CA GLY A 263 -18.84 -39.59 -3.96
C GLY A 263 -18.37 -40.00 -5.36
N LYS A 264 -17.69 -39.10 -6.08
CA LYS A 264 -17.21 -39.31 -7.47
C LYS A 264 -15.72 -39.69 -7.49
N HIS A 265 -15.32 -40.63 -6.64
CA HIS A 265 -13.95 -41.16 -6.57
C HIS A 265 -13.93 -42.69 -6.60
N ASN A 266 -12.75 -43.30 -6.84
CA ASN A 266 -12.58 -44.75 -6.93
C ASN A 266 -11.44 -45.29 -6.04
N CYS A 267 -11.21 -44.64 -4.91
CA CYS A 267 -10.27 -45.10 -3.89
C CYS A 267 -10.82 -46.31 -3.13
N GLN A 268 -10.01 -47.34 -2.94
CA GLN A 268 -10.42 -48.54 -2.19
C GLN A 268 -10.59 -48.28 -0.69
N GLN A 269 -9.71 -47.46 -0.09
CA GLN A 269 -9.70 -47.21 1.36
C GLN A 269 -9.87 -45.72 1.68
N ILE A 270 -8.84 -44.90 1.49
CA ILE A 270 -8.87 -43.49 1.88
C ILE A 270 -8.91 -42.62 0.62
N CYS A 271 -9.80 -41.62 0.59
CA CYS A 271 -9.84 -40.57 -0.43
C CYS A 271 -9.38 -39.25 0.18
N ILE A 272 -8.33 -38.66 -0.39
CA ILE A 272 -7.82 -37.35 0.00
C ILE A 272 -8.24 -36.37 -1.11
N SER A 273 -9.12 -35.44 -0.75
CA SER A 273 -9.70 -34.49 -1.70
C SER A 273 -8.73 -33.38 -2.07
N SER A 274 -8.72 -33.00 -3.34
CA SER A 274 -8.10 -31.78 -3.83
C SER A 274 -9.07 -31.05 -4.77
N PRO A 275 -8.95 -29.72 -4.95
CA PRO A 275 -9.91 -28.96 -5.74
C PRO A 275 -10.04 -29.50 -7.19
N GLY A 276 -11.17 -30.13 -7.50
CA GLY A 276 -11.44 -30.78 -8.79
C GLY A 276 -10.72 -32.10 -9.05
N SER A 277 -10.03 -32.67 -8.06
CA SER A 277 -9.27 -33.91 -8.19
C SER A 277 -9.26 -34.71 -6.87
N PHE A 278 -8.64 -35.87 -6.85
CA PHE A 278 -8.49 -36.66 -5.63
C PHE A 278 -7.27 -37.58 -5.74
N THR A 279 -6.70 -37.93 -4.59
CA THR A 279 -5.65 -38.93 -4.46
C THR A 279 -6.07 -39.98 -3.45
N CYS A 280 -5.75 -41.25 -3.72
CA CYS A 280 -6.09 -42.35 -2.83
C CYS A 280 -4.93 -42.68 -1.90
N ASP A 281 -5.26 -43.12 -0.69
CA ASP A 281 -4.29 -43.57 0.31
C ASP A 281 -4.80 -44.84 1.03
N CYS A 282 -3.91 -45.48 1.78
CA CYS A 282 -4.16 -46.75 2.44
C CYS A 282 -4.10 -46.65 3.97
N ASN A 283 -4.85 -47.53 4.62
CA ASN A 283 -4.80 -47.69 6.06
C ASN A 283 -3.43 -48.25 6.50
N GLN A 284 -3.05 -47.99 7.74
CA GLN A 284 -1.79 -48.44 8.32
C GLN A 284 -1.60 -49.96 8.19
N GLY A 285 -0.42 -50.40 7.75
CA GLY A 285 -0.10 -51.81 7.47
C GLY A 285 -0.36 -52.27 6.03
N TYR A 286 -0.78 -51.35 5.15
CA TYR A 286 -1.00 -51.58 3.72
C TYR A 286 -0.17 -50.60 2.89
N HIS A 287 0.27 -51.01 1.70
CA HIS A 287 0.88 -50.12 0.72
C HIS A 287 -0.05 -49.88 -0.47
N LEU A 288 0.00 -48.67 -1.02
CA LEU A 288 -0.76 -48.31 -2.22
C LEU A 288 -0.11 -48.96 -3.44
N ASN A 289 -0.90 -49.69 -4.22
CA ASN A 289 -0.46 -50.37 -5.42
C ASN A 289 -0.16 -49.35 -6.54
N ASP A 290 0.54 -49.81 -7.59
CA ASP A 290 0.93 -48.97 -8.74
C ASP A 290 -0.25 -48.32 -9.48
N ASP A 291 -1.46 -48.87 -9.34
CA ASP A 291 -2.70 -48.29 -9.90
C ASP A 291 -3.16 -47.01 -9.17
N LYS A 292 -2.47 -46.65 -8.07
CA LYS A 292 -2.71 -45.50 -7.19
C LYS A 292 -4.12 -45.46 -6.60
N LYS A 293 -4.81 -46.60 -6.53
CA LYS A 293 -6.21 -46.70 -6.11
C LYS A 293 -6.48 -47.85 -5.14
N THR A 294 -5.75 -48.97 -5.29
CA THR A 294 -5.92 -50.17 -4.47
C THR A 294 -4.77 -50.36 -3.48
N CYS A 295 -5.04 -51.08 -2.38
CA CYS A 295 -4.14 -51.24 -1.25
C CYS A 295 -3.86 -52.73 -0.98
N SER A 296 -2.59 -53.10 -0.80
CA SER A 296 -2.15 -54.46 -0.49
C SER A 296 -1.50 -54.55 0.90
N PRO A 297 -1.74 -55.64 1.67
CA PRO A 297 -1.16 -55.79 3.01
C PRO A 297 0.36 -55.96 2.95
N ILE A 298 1.08 -55.38 3.93
CA ILE A 298 2.54 -55.48 4.06
C ILE A 298 2.90 -56.68 4.94
N ASP A 299 3.72 -57.61 4.43
CA ASP A 299 4.27 -58.74 5.20
C ASP A 299 5.75 -58.51 5.52
N LEU A 300 6.01 -58.05 6.74
CA LEU A 300 7.37 -57.69 7.19
C LEU A 300 8.28 -58.91 7.41
N CYS A 301 7.76 -60.13 7.61
CA CYS A 301 8.60 -61.32 7.71
C CYS A 301 9.06 -61.78 6.31
N ALA A 302 8.19 -61.71 5.29
CA ALA A 302 8.55 -62.06 3.91
C ALA A 302 9.51 -61.05 3.25
N GLU A 303 9.50 -59.79 3.70
CA GLU A 303 10.40 -58.75 3.21
C GLU A 303 11.79 -58.71 3.90
N GLU A 304 12.10 -59.63 4.82
CA GLU A 304 13.36 -59.70 5.61
C GLU A 304 13.68 -58.43 6.45
N LYS A 305 12.73 -57.51 6.59
CA LYS A 305 12.87 -56.23 7.34
C LYS A 305 12.36 -56.32 8.79
N HIS A 306 12.36 -57.52 9.36
CA HIS A 306 11.80 -57.77 10.69
C HIS A 306 12.84 -57.64 11.83
N GLY A 307 14.14 -57.77 11.55
CA GLY A 307 15.18 -57.55 12.57
C GLY A 307 15.12 -58.53 13.76
N CYS A 308 14.62 -59.74 13.51
CA CYS A 308 14.74 -60.87 14.45
C CYS A 308 16.10 -61.53 14.23
N GLU A 309 16.82 -61.84 15.30
CA GLU A 309 18.17 -62.42 15.19
C GLU A 309 18.15 -63.83 14.61
N GLN A 310 17.14 -64.64 14.96
CA GLN A 310 17.06 -66.04 14.53
C GLN A 310 15.76 -66.34 13.78
N VAL A 311 14.59 -66.24 14.42
CA VAL A 311 13.30 -66.64 13.81
C VAL A 311 12.28 -65.50 13.82
N CYS A 312 11.53 -65.28 12.72
CA CYS A 312 10.41 -64.32 12.60
C CYS A 312 9.07 -65.04 12.42
N VAL A 313 8.01 -64.56 13.08
CA VAL A 313 6.65 -65.09 12.99
C VAL A 313 5.67 -63.98 12.62
N TYR A 314 4.97 -64.12 11.49
CA TYR A 314 4.00 -63.14 10.98
C TYR A 314 2.68 -63.20 11.75
N MET A 315 2.17 -62.04 12.19
CA MET A 315 0.98 -61.91 13.04
C MET A 315 -0.15 -61.08 12.40
N GLY A 316 0.07 -60.48 11.24
CA GLY A 316 -0.91 -59.67 10.51
C GLY A 316 -0.26 -58.55 9.68
N PRO A 317 -1.02 -57.80 8.85
CA PRO A 317 -0.46 -56.77 7.97
C PRO A 317 0.35 -55.73 8.76
N GLY A 318 1.67 -55.70 8.55
CA GLY A 318 2.60 -54.84 9.27
C GLY A 318 2.98 -55.27 10.70
N ILE A 319 2.64 -56.48 11.16
CA ILE A 319 2.84 -56.94 12.56
C ILE A 319 3.54 -58.31 12.60
N PHE A 320 4.60 -58.45 13.41
CA PHE A 320 5.39 -59.70 13.58
C PHE A 320 5.96 -59.86 15.01
N THR A 321 6.49 -61.04 15.34
CA THR A 321 7.25 -61.34 16.58
C THR A 321 8.47 -62.25 16.32
N CYS A 322 9.45 -62.31 17.25
CA CYS A 322 10.69 -63.10 17.09
C CYS A 322 10.81 -64.31 18.05
N ASP A 323 11.60 -65.32 17.68
CA ASP A 323 11.88 -66.54 18.47
C ASP A 323 13.34 -67.08 18.28
N CYS A 324 13.79 -68.06 19.11
CA CYS A 324 15.18 -68.57 19.16
C CYS A 324 15.35 -70.10 18.98
N ASN A 325 16.54 -70.52 18.54
CA ASN A 325 16.99 -71.91 18.34
C ASN A 325 17.44 -72.60 19.65
N GLU A 326 17.52 -73.94 19.68
CA GLU A 326 17.92 -74.73 20.86
C GLU A 326 19.33 -74.38 21.39
N GLY A 327 19.49 -74.35 22.72
CA GLY A 327 20.73 -73.92 23.40
C GLY A 327 20.83 -72.41 23.62
N TYR A 328 19.84 -71.64 23.15
CA TYR A 328 19.71 -70.19 23.29
C TYR A 328 18.36 -69.81 23.91
N ARG A 329 18.29 -68.62 24.51
CA ARG A 329 17.05 -68.05 25.06
C ARG A 329 16.79 -66.65 24.51
N LEU A 330 15.51 -66.32 24.27
CA LEU A 330 15.11 -64.99 23.80
C LEU A 330 15.32 -63.95 24.90
N ASN A 331 16.03 -62.88 24.56
CA ASN A 331 16.36 -61.79 25.46
C ASN A 331 15.13 -60.90 25.73
N VAL A 332 15.28 -60.01 26.73
CA VAL A 332 14.23 -59.08 27.17
C VAL A 332 13.81 -58.10 26.06
N ASP A 333 14.69 -57.84 25.10
CA ASP A 333 14.41 -57.03 23.91
C ASP A 333 13.43 -57.69 22.92
N LYS A 334 13.07 -58.96 23.14
CA LYS A 334 12.19 -59.79 22.31
C LYS A 334 12.65 -59.92 20.86
N LYS A 335 13.94 -59.69 20.57
CA LYS A 335 14.51 -59.76 19.22
C LYS A 335 15.79 -60.57 19.14
N SER A 336 16.61 -60.58 20.20
CA SER A 336 17.92 -61.23 20.24
C SER A 336 17.96 -62.48 21.10
N CYS A 337 18.90 -63.39 20.83
CA CYS A 337 19.00 -64.70 21.45
C CYS A 337 20.35 -64.87 22.19
N ALA A 338 20.34 -65.22 23.47
CA ALA A 338 21.55 -65.41 24.27
C ALA A 338 21.90 -66.90 24.48
N PRO A 339 23.18 -67.31 24.33
CA PRO A 339 23.65 -68.67 24.60
C PRO A 339 23.65 -68.99 26.10
N ILE A 340 23.49 -70.27 26.44
CA ILE A 340 23.50 -70.78 27.82
C ILE A 340 24.91 -71.30 28.19
N ASP A 341 25.55 -70.75 29.23
CA ASP A 341 26.90 -71.12 29.70
C ASP A 341 26.86 -71.83 31.07
N LEU A 342 27.16 -73.14 31.06
CA LEU A 342 27.12 -74.00 32.25
C LEU A 342 28.26 -73.78 33.25
N CYS A 343 29.42 -73.23 32.83
CA CYS A 343 30.50 -72.87 33.77
C CYS A 343 30.04 -71.70 34.65
N THR A 344 29.40 -70.68 34.06
CA THR A 344 28.91 -69.51 34.82
C THR A 344 27.73 -69.82 35.74
N GLU A 345 26.93 -70.83 35.39
CA GLU A 345 25.83 -71.31 36.23
C GLU A 345 26.31 -72.20 37.40
N GLY A 346 27.61 -72.51 37.50
CA GLY A 346 28.20 -73.28 38.60
C GLY A 346 27.85 -74.78 38.59
N LYS A 347 27.45 -75.32 37.43
CA LYS A 347 27.04 -76.72 37.27
C LYS A 347 28.16 -77.55 36.60
N HIS A 348 29.37 -77.56 37.19
CA HIS A 348 30.56 -78.27 36.69
C HIS A 348 31.44 -78.86 37.82
N ASP A 349 32.44 -79.71 37.51
CA ASP A 349 33.21 -80.53 38.47
C ASP A 349 34.76 -80.44 38.38
N CYS A 350 35.32 -79.30 37.96
CA CYS A 350 36.77 -79.02 37.87
C CYS A 350 37.40 -78.57 39.21
N GLU A 351 38.67 -78.93 39.53
CA GLU A 351 39.36 -78.50 40.78
C GLU A 351 39.71 -77.01 40.78
N GLN A 352 40.31 -76.52 39.69
CA GLN A 352 40.77 -75.13 39.59
C GLN A 352 39.97 -74.33 38.56
N VAL A 353 40.04 -74.67 37.28
CA VAL A 353 39.43 -73.87 36.20
C VAL A 353 38.44 -74.70 35.38
N CYS A 354 37.24 -74.14 35.14
CA CYS A 354 36.26 -74.61 34.15
C CYS A 354 36.34 -73.74 32.90
N VAL A 355 36.38 -74.36 31.72
CA VAL A 355 36.48 -73.70 30.43
C VAL A 355 35.23 -74.02 29.61
N TYR A 356 34.43 -73.00 29.33
CA TYR A 356 33.25 -73.12 28.48
C TYR A 356 33.66 -73.48 27.05
N SER A 357 33.04 -74.53 26.49
CA SER A 357 33.39 -75.11 25.19
C SER A 357 32.27 -75.00 24.14
N GLY A 358 31.16 -74.33 24.46
CA GLY A 358 30.04 -74.06 23.56
C GLY A 358 28.69 -74.03 24.30
N PRO A 359 27.60 -73.53 23.69
CA PRO A 359 26.31 -73.34 24.39
C PRO A 359 25.83 -74.67 24.97
N GLY A 360 25.87 -74.78 26.31
CA GLY A 360 25.59 -76.02 27.03
C GLY A 360 26.74 -77.04 27.21
N ILE A 361 28.03 -76.72 27.00
CA ILE A 361 29.19 -77.67 27.00
C ILE A 361 30.45 -77.08 27.70
N PHE A 362 31.27 -77.87 28.44
CA PHE A 362 32.49 -77.40 29.16
C PHE A 362 33.66 -78.43 29.28
N THR A 363 34.89 -77.97 29.63
CA THR A 363 36.16 -78.72 29.93
C THR A 363 36.93 -78.13 31.16
N CYS A 364 38.02 -78.76 31.66
CA CYS A 364 38.77 -78.31 32.87
C CYS A 364 40.25 -77.96 32.62
N ASP A 365 40.84 -77.04 33.41
CA ASP A 365 42.24 -76.57 33.31
C ASP A 365 42.86 -76.13 34.68
N CYS A 366 44.16 -75.81 34.70
CA CYS A 366 44.94 -75.37 35.87
C CYS A 366 45.39 -73.91 35.83
N ASN A 367 45.62 -73.32 37.02
CA ASN A 367 46.15 -71.96 37.15
C ASN A 367 47.64 -71.87 36.76
N GLU A 368 48.06 -70.71 36.25
CA GLU A 368 49.46 -70.45 35.84
C GLU A 368 50.47 -70.66 37.00
N GLY A 369 51.67 -71.16 36.66
CA GLY A 369 52.68 -71.56 37.64
C GLY A 369 52.46 -72.96 38.22
N TYR A 370 51.35 -73.61 37.85
CA TYR A 370 51.01 -74.99 38.16
C TYR A 370 50.83 -75.82 36.88
N ARG A 371 50.94 -77.14 36.97
CA ARG A 371 50.73 -78.09 35.85
C ARG A 371 49.60 -79.08 36.15
N LEU A 372 48.77 -79.40 35.15
CA LEU A 372 47.63 -80.35 35.21
C LEU A 372 48.10 -81.81 35.32
N ASN A 373 47.48 -82.54 36.22
CA ASN A 373 47.74 -83.93 36.51
C ASN A 373 46.98 -84.85 35.53
N GLY A 374 47.36 -86.12 35.46
CA GLY A 374 46.82 -87.08 34.48
C GLY A 374 45.36 -87.51 34.66
N ASP A 375 44.61 -86.93 35.60
CA ASP A 375 43.18 -87.16 35.83
C ASP A 375 42.29 -86.13 35.11
N GLU A 376 42.90 -85.19 34.37
CA GLU A 376 42.25 -84.09 33.64
C GLU A 376 41.42 -83.15 34.55
N LYS A 377 41.67 -83.18 35.87
CA LYS A 377 40.94 -82.38 36.85
C LYS A 377 41.82 -81.68 37.91
N THR A 378 43.08 -82.09 38.21
CA THR A 378 43.90 -81.59 39.37
C THR A 378 45.31 -81.00 39.08
N CYS A 379 46.01 -80.20 39.97
CA CYS A 379 47.23 -79.35 39.61
C CYS A 379 48.46 -79.23 40.61
N SER A 380 49.74 -78.92 40.18
CA SER A 380 51.03 -78.78 41.01
C SER A 380 52.10 -77.65 40.63
N PRO A 381 52.91 -77.00 41.55
CA PRO A 381 53.77 -75.75 41.35
C PRO A 381 55.26 -75.81 40.85
N ILE A 382 55.88 -74.68 40.35
CA ILE A 382 57.25 -74.52 39.69
C ILE A 382 58.18 -73.43 40.36
N ASP A 383 59.54 -73.37 40.28
CA ASP A 383 60.43 -72.25 40.78
C ASP A 383 61.52 -71.84 39.74
N LEU A 384 61.68 -70.53 39.43
CA LEU A 384 62.53 -70.05 38.31
C LEU A 384 63.87 -69.38 38.71
N CYS A 385 64.04 -68.85 39.92
CA CYS A 385 65.30 -68.21 40.33
C CYS A 385 66.40 -69.25 40.60
N ALA A 386 66.03 -70.35 41.26
CA ALA A 386 66.93 -71.45 41.57
C ALA A 386 67.38 -72.22 40.33
N GLU A 387 66.59 -72.16 39.25
CA GLU A 387 66.90 -72.78 37.95
C GLU A 387 67.72 -71.87 37.02
N GLU A 388 68.15 -70.68 37.45
CA GLU A 388 68.90 -69.67 36.67
C GLU A 388 68.22 -69.24 35.35
N LYS A 389 66.89 -69.35 35.24
CA LYS A 389 66.11 -68.98 34.06
C LYS A 389 65.45 -67.61 34.25
N HIS A 390 66.25 -66.55 34.39
CA HIS A 390 65.78 -65.16 34.57
C HIS A 390 66.60 -64.12 33.79
N ASP A 391 66.07 -62.91 33.60
CA ASP A 391 66.61 -61.89 32.66
C ASP A 391 66.71 -60.45 33.24
N CYS A 392 66.97 -60.32 34.55
CA CYS A 392 67.19 -59.03 35.21
C CYS A 392 68.50 -58.32 34.78
N GLN A 393 68.47 -57.00 34.52
CA GLN A 393 69.64 -56.20 34.13
C GLN A 393 70.63 -55.98 35.29
N GLN A 394 70.12 -55.82 36.52
CA GLN A 394 70.95 -55.51 37.70
C GLN A 394 70.79 -56.53 38.84
N VAL A 395 69.59 -56.75 39.39
CA VAL A 395 69.37 -57.62 40.58
C VAL A 395 68.13 -58.52 40.38
N CYS A 396 68.10 -59.78 40.88
CA CYS A 396 66.99 -60.76 40.77
C CYS A 396 66.56 -61.35 42.15
N VAL A 397 65.25 -61.58 42.38
CA VAL A 397 64.63 -61.96 43.67
C VAL A 397 63.49 -62.99 43.49
N TYR A 398 63.53 -64.14 44.19
CA TYR A 398 62.47 -65.18 44.14
C TYR A 398 61.18 -64.74 44.82
N SER A 399 60.02 -64.94 44.15
CA SER A 399 58.74 -64.37 44.58
C SER A 399 57.54 -65.33 44.60
N GLY A 400 57.66 -66.58 44.13
CA GLY A 400 56.61 -67.60 44.23
C GLY A 400 56.65 -68.67 43.14
N PRO A 401 55.66 -69.58 43.08
CA PRO A 401 55.65 -70.63 42.07
C PRO A 401 55.62 -70.10 40.63
N GLY A 402 56.71 -70.27 39.88
CA GLY A 402 56.88 -69.80 38.51
C GLY A 402 57.20 -68.31 38.39
N ILE A 403 57.54 -67.60 39.47
CA ILE A 403 57.61 -66.12 39.49
C ILE A 403 58.86 -65.60 40.22
N PHE A 404 59.53 -64.61 39.61
CA PHE A 404 60.66 -63.85 40.15
C PHE A 404 60.53 -62.34 39.85
N THR A 405 61.31 -61.48 40.54
CA THR A 405 61.30 -60.01 40.36
C THR A 405 62.73 -59.41 40.29
N CYS A 406 62.91 -58.21 39.72
CA CYS A 406 64.22 -57.53 39.60
C CYS A 406 64.31 -56.16 40.31
N ASP A 407 65.52 -55.61 40.54
CA ASP A 407 65.73 -54.30 41.24
C ASP A 407 66.96 -53.46 40.73
N CYS A 408 67.06 -52.15 41.08
CA CYS A 408 67.99 -51.13 40.53
C CYS A 408 68.83 -50.28 41.54
N ASN A 409 69.91 -49.65 41.05
CA ASN A 409 70.81 -48.74 41.80
C ASN A 409 70.28 -47.29 42.02
N LYS A 410 70.79 -46.57 43.05
CA LYS A 410 70.31 -45.23 43.49
C LYS A 410 70.47 -44.11 42.45
N GLY A 411 69.42 -43.29 42.26
CA GLY A 411 69.36 -42.23 41.23
C GLY A 411 68.77 -42.69 39.90
N TYR A 412 68.44 -43.98 39.81
CA TYR A 412 67.78 -44.64 38.70
C TYR A 412 66.51 -45.32 39.22
N ARG A 413 65.54 -45.52 38.34
CA ARG A 413 64.32 -46.27 38.63
C ARG A 413 64.26 -47.51 37.75
N LEU A 414 63.75 -48.60 38.30
CA LEU A 414 63.41 -49.79 37.52
C LEU A 414 62.33 -49.42 36.52
N ASN A 415 62.57 -49.78 35.27
CA ASN A 415 61.70 -49.51 34.16
C ASN A 415 60.46 -50.40 34.26
N ALA A 416 59.45 -50.06 33.47
CA ALA A 416 58.20 -50.81 33.40
C ALA A 416 58.37 -52.24 32.84
N ASP A 417 59.51 -52.58 32.24
CA ASP A 417 59.83 -53.96 31.87
C ASP A 417 60.23 -54.81 33.09
N GLU A 418 60.26 -54.19 34.28
CA GLU A 418 60.62 -54.76 35.57
C GLU A 418 61.99 -55.41 35.58
N LYS A 419 62.86 -55.06 34.61
CA LYS A 419 64.15 -55.72 34.37
C LYS A 419 65.28 -54.73 34.14
N THR A 420 65.03 -53.58 33.51
CA THR A 420 66.05 -52.58 33.16
C THR A 420 65.91 -51.28 33.95
N CYS A 421 66.93 -50.42 34.01
CA CYS A 421 66.93 -49.20 34.86
C CYS A 421 67.16 -47.89 34.07
N THR A 422 66.40 -46.81 34.33
CA THR A 422 66.56 -45.47 33.70
C THR A 422 66.86 -44.33 34.69
N PRO A 423 67.60 -43.28 34.24
CA PRO A 423 67.87 -42.09 35.06
C PRO A 423 66.61 -41.24 35.28
N ILE A 424 66.50 -40.64 36.48
CA ILE A 424 65.33 -39.84 36.91
C ILE A 424 65.52 -38.36 36.51
N ASP A 425 64.60 -37.81 35.71
CA ASP A 425 64.53 -36.37 35.37
C ASP A 425 63.37 -35.71 36.13
N LEU A 426 63.72 -34.92 37.16
CA LEU A 426 62.73 -34.31 38.05
C LEU A 426 61.91 -33.18 37.40
N CYS A 427 62.38 -32.56 36.31
CA CYS A 427 61.58 -31.58 35.56
C CYS A 427 60.55 -32.31 34.69
N ALA A 428 60.95 -33.37 33.98
CA ALA A 428 60.03 -34.17 33.18
C ALA A 428 58.99 -34.92 34.04
N GLU A 429 59.36 -35.31 35.26
CA GLU A 429 58.46 -35.97 36.22
C GLU A 429 57.58 -35.00 37.03
N GLY A 430 57.72 -33.68 36.87
CA GLY A 430 56.88 -32.69 37.56
C GLY A 430 57.12 -32.58 39.08
N LYS A 431 58.15 -33.23 39.62
CA LYS A 431 58.47 -33.27 41.06
C LYS A 431 59.54 -32.25 41.46
N HIS A 432 59.51 -31.09 40.83
CA HIS A 432 60.51 -30.03 41.00
C HIS A 432 60.05 -28.90 41.91
N GLY A 433 58.74 -28.70 42.12
CA GLY A 433 58.25 -27.65 43.03
C GLY A 433 58.64 -26.22 42.63
N CYS A 434 58.83 -26.00 41.33
CA CYS A 434 58.85 -24.66 40.73
C CYS A 434 57.40 -24.25 40.49
N GLU A 435 57.04 -23.01 40.79
CA GLU A 435 55.66 -22.56 40.61
C GLU A 435 55.25 -22.50 39.12
N GLN A 436 56.16 -22.09 38.23
CA GLN A 436 55.85 -21.92 36.81
C GLN A 436 56.76 -22.75 35.91
N VAL A 437 58.05 -22.43 35.79
CA VAL A 437 58.96 -23.08 34.83
C VAL A 437 60.07 -23.83 35.56
N CYS A 438 60.40 -25.05 35.11
CA CYS A 438 61.53 -25.88 35.57
C CYS A 438 62.56 -26.07 34.46
N VAL A 439 63.84 -25.94 34.79
CA VAL A 439 64.96 -26.13 33.87
C VAL A 439 65.85 -27.27 34.38
N TYR A 440 65.95 -28.36 33.61
CA TYR A 440 66.70 -29.57 33.98
C TYR A 440 68.22 -29.33 33.95
N SER A 441 68.93 -29.84 34.96
CA SER A 441 70.39 -29.64 35.12
C SER A 441 71.19 -30.94 35.37
N GLY A 442 70.57 -32.13 35.42
CA GLY A 442 71.24 -33.44 35.56
C GLY A 442 70.36 -34.51 36.25
N PRO A 443 70.71 -35.82 36.26
CA PRO A 443 69.86 -36.87 36.81
C PRO A 443 69.56 -36.62 38.29
N GLY A 444 68.31 -36.27 38.60
CA GLY A 444 67.88 -35.82 39.93
C GLY A 444 68.13 -34.35 40.32
N ILE A 445 68.45 -33.42 39.41
CA ILE A 445 68.85 -32.00 39.70
C ILE A 445 68.18 -30.97 38.74
N PHE A 446 67.70 -29.81 39.24
CA PHE A 446 66.98 -28.75 38.45
C PHE A 446 67.08 -27.29 39.01
N THR A 447 66.64 -26.28 38.22
CA THR A 447 66.42 -24.84 38.60
C THR A 447 65.03 -24.30 38.15
N CYS A 448 64.56 -23.15 38.67
CA CYS A 448 63.22 -22.59 38.38
C CYS A 448 63.23 -21.20 37.69
N ASP A 449 62.20 -20.90 36.89
CA ASP A 449 61.98 -19.62 36.18
C ASP A 449 60.46 -19.26 36.10
N CYS A 450 60.10 -18.07 35.60
CA CYS A 450 58.72 -17.58 35.47
C CYS A 450 58.28 -17.31 34.03
N ASN A 451 56.97 -17.43 33.77
CA ASN A 451 56.33 -17.10 32.50
C ASN A 451 56.28 -15.58 32.27
N GLU A 452 56.14 -15.15 31.00
CA GLU A 452 55.98 -13.74 30.64
C GLU A 452 54.83 -13.07 31.43
N GLY A 453 55.07 -11.84 31.93
CA GLY A 453 54.11 -11.12 32.77
C GLY A 453 54.22 -11.40 34.28
N TYR A 454 55.13 -12.29 34.71
CA TYR A 454 55.43 -12.60 36.10
C TYR A 454 56.91 -12.36 36.41
N ARG A 455 57.23 -12.12 37.69
CA ARG A 455 58.61 -11.99 38.17
C ARG A 455 58.94 -13.05 39.22
N LEU A 456 60.14 -13.62 39.15
CA LEU A 456 60.63 -14.61 40.12
C LEU A 456 60.95 -13.93 41.46
N ASN A 457 60.37 -14.46 42.53
CA ASN A 457 60.53 -13.96 43.88
C ASN A 457 61.91 -14.34 44.46
N GLY A 458 62.27 -13.70 45.57
CA GLY A 458 63.58 -13.90 46.21
C GLY A 458 63.87 -15.33 46.71
N ASP A 459 62.85 -16.18 46.79
CA ASP A 459 62.96 -17.61 47.13
C ASP A 459 63.42 -18.50 45.97
N LYS A 460 63.55 -17.93 44.76
CA LYS A 460 63.95 -18.59 43.51
C LYS A 460 63.03 -19.75 43.10
N LYS A 461 61.79 -19.78 43.59
CA LYS A 461 60.80 -20.83 43.28
C LYS A 461 59.42 -20.30 42.93
N THR A 462 59.01 -19.18 43.52
CA THR A 462 57.67 -18.61 43.33
C THR A 462 57.67 -17.39 42.42
N CYS A 463 56.56 -17.15 41.74
CA CYS A 463 56.38 -16.11 40.73
C CYS A 463 55.25 -15.17 41.12
N SER A 464 55.50 -13.87 41.16
CA SER A 464 54.45 -12.87 41.42
C SER A 464 54.00 -12.16 40.15
N PRO A 465 52.68 -11.96 39.97
CA PRO A 465 52.14 -11.28 38.80
C PRO A 465 52.53 -9.80 38.78
N ILE A 466 52.85 -9.26 37.60
CA ILE A 466 53.13 -7.84 37.40
C ILE A 466 51.82 -7.12 37.08
N ASP A 467 51.43 -6.13 37.89
CA ASP A 467 50.25 -5.30 37.63
C ASP A 467 50.68 -3.93 37.07
N LEU A 468 50.59 -3.78 35.75
CA LEU A 468 51.02 -2.56 35.06
C LEU A 468 50.11 -1.35 35.37
N CYS A 469 48.83 -1.57 35.70
CA CYS A 469 47.91 -0.50 36.09
C CYS A 469 48.22 0.01 37.51
N ALA A 470 48.48 -0.88 38.46
CA ALA A 470 48.84 -0.51 39.84
C ALA A 470 50.23 0.16 39.92
N GLU A 471 51.15 -0.22 39.03
CA GLU A 471 52.48 0.39 38.93
C GLU A 471 52.50 1.71 38.11
N GLY A 472 51.37 2.11 37.50
CA GLY A 472 51.25 3.34 36.70
C GLY A 472 52.08 3.34 35.40
N LYS A 473 52.42 2.16 34.87
CA LYS A 473 53.21 1.98 33.64
C LYS A 473 52.30 1.59 32.47
N HIS A 474 51.34 2.46 32.16
CA HIS A 474 50.40 2.30 31.05
C HIS A 474 50.19 3.64 30.34
N ASP A 475 49.65 3.61 29.12
CA ASP A 475 49.43 4.78 28.27
C ASP A 475 47.94 5.07 27.98
N CYS A 476 47.04 4.51 28.79
CA CYS A 476 45.61 4.80 28.75
C CYS A 476 45.30 6.27 29.11
N GLU A 477 44.45 6.93 28.32
CA GLU A 477 44.04 8.32 28.58
C GLU A 477 43.18 8.45 29.85
N GLN A 478 42.27 7.50 30.11
CA GLN A 478 41.29 7.60 31.19
C GLN A 478 41.39 6.45 32.19
N VAL A 479 41.00 5.22 31.82
CA VAL A 479 40.95 4.07 32.74
C VAL A 479 41.90 2.98 32.23
N CYS A 480 42.69 2.41 33.14
CA CYS A 480 43.49 1.20 32.90
C CYS A 480 42.81 0.02 33.59
N VAL A 481 42.53 -1.04 32.84
CA VAL A 481 41.95 -2.28 33.36
C VAL A 481 43.01 -3.38 33.25
N ASN A 482 43.37 -3.95 34.40
CA ASN A 482 44.29 -5.07 34.46
C ASN A 482 43.57 -6.34 33.94
N MET A 483 44.03 -6.87 32.81
CA MET A 483 43.48 -8.08 32.18
C MET A 483 44.26 -9.34 32.57
N GLY A 484 45.35 -9.16 33.30
CA GLY A 484 46.18 -10.24 33.79
C GLY A 484 47.62 -9.79 34.03
N PRO A 485 48.44 -10.68 34.59
CA PRO A 485 49.87 -10.44 34.83
C PRO A 485 50.57 -9.92 33.57
N GLY A 486 51.07 -8.68 33.62
CA GLY A 486 51.77 -8.01 32.53
C GLY A 486 50.89 -7.54 31.36
N ILE A 487 49.57 -7.68 31.43
CA ILE A 487 48.63 -7.36 30.34
C ILE A 487 47.55 -6.41 30.86
N PHE A 488 47.43 -5.25 30.22
CA PHE A 488 46.37 -4.28 30.50
C PHE A 488 45.59 -3.93 29.23
N THR A 489 44.38 -3.43 29.42
CA THR A 489 43.61 -2.78 28.37
C THR A 489 43.16 -1.40 28.86
N CYS A 490 42.91 -0.48 27.93
CA CYS A 490 42.38 0.83 28.25
C CYS A 490 40.86 0.82 28.15
N ASP A 491 40.23 1.52 29.08
CA ASP A 491 38.79 1.74 29.08
C ASP A 491 38.52 3.24 29.29
N CYS A 492 37.29 3.65 29.01
CA CYS A 492 36.87 5.04 29.11
C CYS A 492 35.90 5.23 30.27
N ASN A 493 35.93 6.43 30.86
CA ASN A 493 34.94 6.81 31.85
C ASN A 493 33.55 6.79 31.24
N LYS A 494 32.55 6.53 32.09
CA LYS A 494 31.16 6.42 31.67
C LYS A 494 30.74 7.63 30.85
N GLY A 495 30.36 7.39 29.59
CA GLY A 495 29.95 8.43 28.63
C GLY A 495 30.98 8.84 27.59
N TYR A 496 32.11 8.14 27.56
CA TYR A 496 33.13 8.23 26.54
C TYR A 496 33.30 6.86 25.88
N ARG A 497 33.72 6.83 24.62
CA ARG A 497 34.02 5.59 23.88
C ARG A 497 35.51 5.53 23.57
N LEU A 498 36.07 4.33 23.61
CA LEU A 498 37.47 4.08 23.25
C LEU A 498 37.62 4.21 21.73
N ASN A 499 38.62 4.95 21.30
CA ASN A 499 38.90 5.19 19.89
C ASN A 499 39.63 3.99 19.27
N GLU A 500 39.77 3.99 17.94
CA GLU A 500 40.45 2.90 17.19
C GLU A 500 41.92 2.70 17.57
N ASP A 501 42.54 3.68 18.25
CA ASP A 501 43.90 3.56 18.77
C ASP A 501 43.99 2.71 20.06
N GLU A 502 42.85 2.24 20.56
CA GLU A 502 42.68 1.43 21.76
C GLU A 502 43.22 2.09 23.05
N LYS A 503 43.43 3.42 23.02
CA LYS A 503 44.08 4.18 24.12
C LYS A 503 43.38 5.49 24.47
N SER A 504 42.84 6.18 23.46
CA SER A 504 42.23 7.50 23.62
C SER A 504 40.71 7.40 23.70
N CYS A 505 40.06 8.37 24.36
CA CYS A 505 38.62 8.35 24.64
C CYS A 505 37.91 9.57 24.03
N SER A 506 36.92 9.34 23.15
CA SER A 506 36.06 10.40 22.63
C SER A 506 34.74 10.50 23.40
N ALA A 507 34.27 11.72 23.65
CA ALA A 507 32.98 11.96 24.29
C ALA A 507 31.85 11.43 23.38
N ILE A 508 30.95 10.63 23.95
CA ILE A 508 29.77 10.13 23.22
C ILE A 508 28.72 11.24 23.22
N ASP A 509 28.50 11.89 22.07
CA ASP A 509 27.42 12.87 21.91
C ASP A 509 26.13 12.16 21.49
N LEU A 510 25.29 11.85 22.47
CA LEU A 510 24.01 11.17 22.25
C LEU A 510 23.01 12.02 21.45
N CYS A 511 23.15 13.36 21.42
CA CYS A 511 22.31 14.23 20.60
C CYS A 511 22.74 14.19 19.13
N ALA A 512 24.04 14.24 18.84
CA ALA A 512 24.57 14.16 17.48
C ALA A 512 24.38 12.76 16.85
N GLU A 513 24.40 11.70 17.65
CA GLU A 513 24.14 10.33 17.20
C GLU A 513 22.63 10.00 17.06
N GLY A 514 21.73 10.92 17.41
CA GLY A 514 20.27 10.70 17.37
C GLY A 514 19.74 9.66 18.36
N LYS A 515 20.52 9.33 19.41
CA LYS A 515 20.18 8.34 20.45
C LYS A 515 19.66 9.01 21.72
N HIS A 516 18.64 9.85 21.58
CA HIS A 516 17.95 10.51 22.68
C HIS A 516 16.45 10.46 22.46
N ASP A 517 15.68 10.61 23.53
CA ASP A 517 14.21 10.62 23.50
C ASP A 517 13.62 11.97 23.94
N CYS A 518 14.40 13.05 23.80
CA CYS A 518 13.90 14.41 23.93
C CYS A 518 12.86 14.71 22.85
N GLU A 519 11.69 15.16 23.28
CA GLU A 519 10.60 15.54 22.37
C GLU A 519 10.96 16.78 21.53
N GLN A 520 11.70 17.74 22.09
CA GLN A 520 11.98 19.02 21.43
C GLN A 520 13.47 19.36 21.36
N ILE A 521 14.09 19.79 22.46
CA ILE A 521 15.50 20.22 22.48
C ILE A 521 16.33 19.17 23.22
N CYS A 522 17.42 18.72 22.61
CA CYS A 522 18.43 17.86 23.23
C CYS A 522 19.69 18.68 23.52
N ILE A 523 20.09 18.75 24.78
CA ILE A 523 21.35 19.39 25.21
C ILE A 523 22.34 18.26 25.53
N SER A 524 23.41 18.16 24.75
CA SER A 524 24.40 17.09 24.90
C SER A 524 25.39 17.38 26.02
N ALA A 525 25.71 16.33 26.78
CA ALA A 525 26.88 16.21 27.62
C ALA A 525 27.53 14.83 27.34
N PRO A 526 28.79 14.59 27.73
CA PRO A 526 29.46 13.33 27.44
C PRO A 526 28.70 12.11 27.98
N GLY A 527 28.09 11.33 27.08
CA GLY A 527 27.33 10.12 27.36
C GLY A 527 26.00 10.27 28.07
N VAL A 528 25.54 11.50 28.29
CA VAL A 528 24.22 11.79 28.86
C VAL A 528 23.64 13.00 28.15
N PHE A 529 22.32 13.05 28.05
CA PHE A 529 21.64 14.21 27.50
C PHE A 529 20.61 14.73 28.51
N THR A 530 20.32 16.01 28.42
CA THR A 530 19.20 16.63 29.12
C THR A 530 18.28 17.24 28.08
N CYS A 531 16.98 17.01 28.24
CA CYS A 531 16.00 17.61 27.35
C CYS A 531 15.59 18.99 27.84
N ASP A 532 15.33 19.88 26.90
CA ASP A 532 14.74 21.19 27.15
C ASP A 532 13.57 21.41 26.18
N CYS A 533 12.77 22.43 26.44
CA CYS A 533 11.58 22.71 25.65
C CYS A 533 11.69 24.04 24.92
N ASN A 534 11.06 24.11 23.76
CA ASN A 534 10.89 25.35 23.01
C ASN A 534 10.09 26.37 23.83
N LYS A 535 10.25 27.66 23.52
CA LYS A 535 9.58 28.76 24.23
C LYS A 535 8.06 28.54 24.25
N GLY A 536 7.46 28.59 25.44
CA GLY A 536 6.01 28.37 25.66
C GLY A 536 5.63 26.93 26.01
N PHE A 537 6.60 26.03 26.19
CA PHE A 537 6.39 24.67 26.68
C PHE A 537 7.13 24.46 28.00
N LYS A 538 6.62 23.58 28.85
CA LYS A 538 7.21 23.21 30.13
C LYS A 538 7.66 21.76 30.09
N LEU A 539 8.91 21.55 30.49
CA LEU A 539 9.46 20.20 30.63
C LEU A 539 8.70 19.46 31.73
N ASN A 540 8.18 18.29 31.38
CA ASN A 540 7.41 17.45 32.27
C ASN A 540 8.29 16.81 33.35
N ARG A 541 7.65 16.17 34.33
CA ARG A 541 8.35 15.48 35.44
C ARG A 541 9.25 14.33 34.96
N ASP A 542 8.95 13.77 33.78
CA ASP A 542 9.78 12.75 33.14
C ASP A 542 11.11 13.30 32.58
N LYS A 543 11.27 14.63 32.55
CA LYS A 543 12.42 15.36 32.02
C LYS A 543 12.70 15.07 30.53
N ARG A 544 11.70 14.60 29.79
CA ARG A 544 11.82 14.15 28.39
C ARG A 544 10.76 14.77 27.49
N THR A 545 9.52 14.81 27.97
CA THR A 545 8.39 15.35 27.20
C THR A 545 8.09 16.78 27.63
N CYS A 546 7.53 17.55 26.70
CA CYS A 546 7.24 18.96 26.84
C CYS A 546 5.73 19.15 26.79
N THR A 547 5.10 19.52 27.91
CA THR A 547 3.70 19.93 27.85
C THR A 547 3.62 21.37 27.38
N ASN A 548 2.72 21.60 26.42
CA ASN A 548 2.35 22.95 26.04
C ASN A 548 1.84 23.69 27.28
N MET A 549 2.47 24.82 27.63
CA MET A 549 1.93 25.65 28.69
C MET A 549 0.63 26.26 28.18
N ASP A 550 -0.42 26.18 28.99
CA ASP A 550 -1.68 26.82 28.65
C ASP A 550 -1.57 28.33 28.82
N MET A 551 -1.17 28.99 27.73
CA MET A 551 -0.92 30.43 27.66
C MET A 551 -2.20 31.24 27.87
N CYS A 552 -3.38 30.65 27.65
CA CYS A 552 -4.67 31.27 27.96
C CYS A 552 -4.91 31.36 29.48
N ASN A 553 -4.35 30.45 30.27
CA ASN A 553 -4.53 30.43 31.72
C ASN A 553 -3.35 31.03 32.50
N THR A 554 -2.18 31.15 31.87
CA THR A 554 -0.94 31.63 32.52
C THR A 554 -0.57 33.07 32.20
N VAL A 555 -1.09 33.65 31.11
CA VAL A 555 -0.80 35.03 30.69
C VAL A 555 -2.11 35.80 30.51
N LYS A 556 -2.13 37.09 30.88
CA LYS A 556 -3.27 37.98 30.60
C LYS A 556 -3.35 38.24 29.08
N HIS A 557 -4.06 37.36 28.38
CA HIS A 557 -4.10 37.29 26.91
C HIS A 557 -4.88 38.46 26.26
N GLY A 558 -5.94 38.94 26.90
CA GLY A 558 -6.70 40.10 26.41
C GLY A 558 -7.58 39.79 25.20
N CYS A 559 -7.98 38.53 25.03
CA CYS A 559 -8.97 38.12 24.03
C CYS A 559 -10.35 38.63 24.42
N ASP A 560 -11.08 39.16 23.45
CA ASP A 560 -12.40 39.74 23.64
C ASP A 560 -13.51 38.67 23.78
N TYR A 561 -13.36 37.54 23.08
CA TYR A 561 -14.27 36.39 23.23
C TYR A 561 -13.58 35.16 23.85
N GLN A 562 -12.99 34.29 23.04
CA GLN A 562 -12.43 33.04 23.53
C GLN A 562 -10.96 32.92 23.15
N CYS A 563 -10.13 32.58 24.13
CA CYS A 563 -8.73 32.26 23.92
C CYS A 563 -8.60 30.76 23.63
N VAL A 564 -7.89 30.43 22.56
CA VAL A 564 -7.52 29.06 22.21
C VAL A 564 -6.01 28.92 22.34
N ASN A 565 -5.61 28.01 23.22
CA ASN A 565 -4.21 27.73 23.47
C ASN A 565 -3.61 26.98 22.28
N THR A 566 -2.48 27.46 21.77
CA THR A 566 -1.71 26.78 20.72
C THR A 566 -0.33 26.38 21.25
N PRO A 567 0.34 25.38 20.65
CA PRO A 567 1.68 24.96 21.07
C PRO A 567 2.68 26.13 21.06
N GLY A 568 3.01 26.66 22.24
CA GLY A 568 3.92 27.80 22.43
C GLY A 568 3.32 29.20 22.30
N SER A 569 2.01 29.34 22.08
CA SER A 569 1.31 30.62 21.88
C SER A 569 -0.17 30.53 22.27
N TYR A 570 -0.93 31.61 22.07
CA TYR A 570 -2.38 31.59 22.11
C TYR A 570 -2.93 32.45 20.97
N HIS A 571 -4.13 32.13 20.51
CA HIS A 571 -4.85 33.01 19.60
C HIS A 571 -6.29 33.16 20.07
N CYS A 572 -6.90 34.29 19.73
CA CYS A 572 -8.28 34.56 20.09
C CYS A 572 -9.19 34.10 18.94
N ILE A 573 -10.35 33.55 19.27
CA ILE A 573 -11.39 33.20 18.31
C ILE A 573 -12.63 34.02 18.62
N CYS A 574 -13.47 34.20 17.61
CA CYS A 574 -14.69 35.01 17.67
C CYS A 574 -15.94 34.14 17.50
N PRO A 575 -17.10 34.57 18.03
CA PRO A 575 -18.36 33.85 17.88
C PRO A 575 -18.81 33.81 16.41
N GLU A 576 -19.70 32.87 16.07
CA GLU A 576 -20.21 32.69 14.70
C GLU A 576 -20.71 34.02 14.09
N GLY A 577 -20.17 34.37 12.92
CA GLY A 577 -20.50 35.61 12.19
C GLY A 577 -19.58 36.80 12.47
N GLN A 578 -18.53 36.66 13.30
CA GLN A 578 -17.54 37.71 13.55
C GLN A 578 -16.11 37.23 13.24
N LEU A 579 -15.28 38.12 12.71
CA LEU A 579 -13.86 37.90 12.41
C LEU A 579 -12.98 38.62 13.44
N LEU A 580 -11.84 38.00 13.72
CA LEU A 580 -10.80 38.56 14.57
C LEU A 580 -10.17 39.78 13.88
N GLN A 581 -10.07 40.89 14.60
CA GLN A 581 -9.56 42.16 14.06
C GLN A 581 -8.01 42.17 14.01
N ASP A 582 -7.44 43.19 13.35
CA ASP A 582 -5.99 43.34 13.12
C ASP A 582 -5.12 43.33 14.40
N ASP A 583 -5.72 43.57 15.57
CA ASP A 583 -5.03 43.50 16.87
C ASP A 583 -4.85 42.06 17.39
N GLY A 584 -5.41 41.06 16.69
CA GLY A 584 -5.37 39.65 17.05
C GLY A 584 -6.13 39.31 18.34
N LYS A 585 -6.99 40.22 18.83
CA LYS A 585 -7.61 40.12 20.16
C LYS A 585 -9.09 40.48 20.20
N THR A 586 -9.53 41.45 19.41
CA THR A 586 -10.93 41.93 19.40
C THR A 586 -11.76 41.29 18.30
N CYS A 587 -13.07 41.15 18.55
CA CYS A 587 -14.00 40.55 17.61
C CYS A 587 -14.89 41.60 16.95
N GLY A 588 -15.07 41.49 15.64
CA GLY A 588 -15.92 42.41 14.87
C GLY A 588 -16.50 41.77 13.61
N THR A 589 -17.60 42.29 13.09
CA THR A 589 -18.16 41.88 11.80
C THR A 589 -17.21 42.28 10.66
N CYS A 590 -17.03 41.44 9.62
CA CYS A 590 -16.28 41.82 8.40
C CYS A 590 -17.01 43.04 7.79
N LYS A 591 -16.53 44.25 8.07
CA LYS A 591 -16.83 45.41 7.23
C LYS A 591 -16.15 45.10 5.90
N SER A 592 -16.96 45.05 4.85
CA SER A 592 -16.56 44.57 3.53
C SER A 592 -15.21 45.15 3.12
N ALA A 593 -14.35 44.30 2.56
CA ALA A 593 -13.09 44.79 2.06
C ALA A 593 -13.31 45.89 1.03
N ASN A 594 -12.48 46.90 1.17
CA ASN A 594 -12.36 48.03 0.27
C ASN A 594 -11.96 47.53 -1.13
N ILE A 595 -12.89 47.45 -2.09
CA ILE A 595 -12.60 47.07 -3.50
C ILE A 595 -12.90 48.19 -4.48
N ASP A 596 -12.15 48.22 -5.59
CA ASP A 596 -12.49 49.04 -6.76
C ASP A 596 -13.13 48.12 -7.82
N LEU A 597 -14.43 48.27 -8.04
CA LEU A 597 -15.22 47.45 -8.98
C LEU A 597 -15.58 48.27 -10.22
N VAL A 598 -15.19 47.81 -11.41
CA VAL A 598 -15.65 48.40 -12.68
C VAL A 598 -16.55 47.40 -13.41
N LEU A 599 -17.76 47.85 -13.71
CA LEU A 599 -18.78 47.09 -14.42
C LEU A 599 -18.74 47.47 -15.90
N LEU A 600 -18.50 46.50 -16.78
CA LEU A 600 -18.51 46.65 -18.23
C LEU A 600 -19.81 46.05 -18.78
N ILE A 601 -20.75 46.88 -19.23
CA ILE A 601 -22.05 46.44 -19.73
C ILE A 601 -22.14 46.54 -21.25
N ASP A 602 -22.52 45.44 -21.91
CA ASP A 602 -22.79 45.41 -23.34
C ASP A 602 -24.11 46.15 -23.66
N GLY A 603 -24.00 47.26 -24.37
CA GLY A 603 -25.10 48.06 -24.90
C GLY A 603 -25.35 47.84 -26.40
N SER A 604 -24.81 46.75 -26.97
CA SER A 604 -24.95 46.39 -28.37
C SER A 604 -26.37 45.98 -28.75
N LYS A 605 -26.67 46.03 -30.05
CA LYS A 605 -27.97 45.64 -30.63
C LYS A 605 -28.37 44.20 -30.31
N SER A 606 -27.40 43.30 -30.12
CA SER A 606 -27.66 41.87 -29.84
C SER A 606 -28.37 41.67 -28.50
N VAL A 607 -28.07 42.50 -27.51
CA VAL A 607 -28.66 42.43 -26.16
C VAL A 607 -30.16 42.68 -26.20
N ARG A 608 -30.63 43.56 -27.09
CA ARG A 608 -32.02 44.07 -27.15
C ARG A 608 -32.40 44.94 -25.94
N PRO A 609 -33.33 45.90 -26.10
CA PRO A 609 -33.73 46.80 -25.02
C PRO A 609 -34.28 46.08 -23.78
N GLN A 610 -35.03 44.99 -23.99
CA GLN A 610 -35.65 44.23 -22.90
C GLN A 610 -34.61 43.57 -22.00
N ASN A 611 -33.56 42.93 -22.57
CA ASN A 611 -32.51 42.33 -21.76
C ASN A 611 -31.57 43.40 -21.19
N PHE A 612 -31.41 44.55 -21.85
CA PHE A 612 -30.62 45.64 -21.29
C PHE A 612 -31.21 46.19 -19.98
N GLU A 613 -32.54 46.29 -19.89
CA GLU A 613 -33.22 46.62 -18.63
C GLU A 613 -33.03 45.53 -17.55
N LEU A 614 -32.85 44.28 -17.95
CA LEU A 614 -32.50 43.20 -17.03
C LEU A 614 -31.06 43.32 -16.53
N VAL A 615 -30.11 43.68 -17.39
CA VAL A 615 -28.72 43.94 -17.00
C VAL A 615 -28.64 45.11 -16.02
N LYS A 616 -29.40 46.19 -16.21
CA LYS A 616 -29.48 47.29 -15.23
C LYS A 616 -29.97 46.82 -13.85
N LYS A 617 -31.00 45.97 -13.82
CA LYS A 617 -31.50 45.39 -12.56
C LYS A 617 -30.46 44.47 -11.91
N PHE A 618 -29.75 43.68 -12.71
CA PHE A 618 -28.64 42.85 -12.26
C PHE A 618 -27.56 43.70 -11.58
N VAL A 619 -27.13 44.77 -12.24
CA VAL A 619 -26.14 45.70 -11.68
C VAL A 619 -26.62 46.27 -10.34
N ASN A 620 -27.89 46.66 -10.23
CA ASN A 620 -28.43 47.15 -8.97
C ASN A 620 -28.41 46.10 -7.85
N GLN A 621 -28.70 44.83 -8.17
CA GLN A 621 -28.63 43.73 -7.20
C GLN A 621 -27.19 43.45 -6.73
N VAL A 622 -26.22 43.55 -7.64
CA VAL A 622 -24.80 43.48 -7.26
C VAL A 622 -24.46 44.64 -6.32
N VAL A 623 -24.89 45.87 -6.64
CA VAL A 623 -24.65 47.05 -5.79
C VAL A 623 -25.31 46.91 -4.41
N ASP A 624 -26.52 46.35 -4.32
CA ASP A 624 -27.21 46.07 -3.05
C ASP A 624 -26.45 45.06 -2.17
N SER A 625 -25.64 44.21 -2.78
CA SER A 625 -24.86 43.18 -2.08
C SER A 625 -23.51 43.69 -1.57
N LEU A 626 -23.11 44.92 -1.91
CA LEU A 626 -21.81 45.52 -1.60
C LEU A 626 -21.96 46.67 -0.58
N ASP A 627 -20.97 46.82 0.31
CA ASP A 627 -20.87 47.98 1.22
C ASP A 627 -20.22 49.18 0.50
N VAL A 628 -21.02 49.84 -0.33
CA VAL A 628 -20.58 51.03 -1.08
C VAL A 628 -20.40 52.21 -0.13
N SER A 629 -19.19 52.73 -0.05
CA SER A 629 -18.90 54.00 0.63
C SER A 629 -17.65 54.66 0.07
N ALA A 630 -17.45 55.96 0.35
CA ALA A 630 -16.26 56.71 -0.08
C ALA A 630 -14.93 56.09 0.41
N HIS A 631 -14.97 55.40 1.55
CA HIS A 631 -13.84 54.72 2.17
C HIS A 631 -13.86 53.19 1.93
N GLY A 632 -15.00 52.64 1.52
CA GLY A 632 -15.30 51.23 1.29
C GLY A 632 -15.13 50.78 -0.16
N THR A 633 -16.18 50.17 -0.70
CA THR A 633 -16.26 49.76 -2.11
C THR A 633 -16.59 50.94 -3.01
N ARG A 634 -15.81 51.11 -4.09
CA ARG A 634 -16.07 52.08 -5.16
C ARG A 634 -16.53 51.35 -6.40
N VAL A 635 -17.57 51.85 -7.07
CA VAL A 635 -18.13 51.22 -8.27
C VAL A 635 -18.12 52.20 -9.43
N GLY A 636 -17.56 51.78 -10.55
CA GLY A 636 -17.62 52.50 -11.82
C GLY A 636 -18.43 51.69 -12.84
N LEU A 637 -19.08 52.37 -13.78
CA LEU A 637 -19.86 51.75 -14.84
C LEU A 637 -19.42 52.27 -16.20
N VAL A 638 -19.12 51.32 -17.09
CA VAL A 638 -18.72 51.57 -18.46
C VAL A 638 -19.65 50.78 -19.37
N GLN A 639 -20.28 51.47 -20.31
CA GLN A 639 -21.09 50.85 -21.35
C GLN A 639 -20.30 50.79 -22.65
N TYR A 640 -20.41 49.66 -23.36
CA TYR A 640 -19.74 49.50 -24.64
C TYR A 640 -20.68 49.00 -25.74
N SER A 641 -20.36 49.37 -26.97
CA SER A 641 -20.98 48.85 -28.19
C SER A 641 -19.94 48.92 -29.32
N SER A 642 -20.20 49.64 -30.42
CA SER A 642 -19.14 50.03 -31.37
C SER A 642 -18.23 51.15 -30.84
N ARG A 643 -18.57 51.72 -29.69
CA ARG A 643 -17.78 52.72 -28.94
C ARG A 643 -17.92 52.42 -27.46
N VAL A 644 -16.95 52.86 -26.67
CA VAL A 644 -16.97 52.73 -25.20
C VAL A 644 -17.31 54.09 -24.59
N ARG A 645 -18.17 54.10 -23.58
CA ARG A 645 -18.58 55.29 -22.82
C ARG A 645 -18.55 54.98 -21.33
N THR A 646 -17.80 55.76 -20.56
CA THR A 646 -17.92 55.77 -19.10
C THR A 646 -19.23 56.44 -18.72
N GLU A 647 -20.15 55.72 -18.08
CA GLU A 647 -21.40 56.29 -17.56
C GLU A 647 -21.12 57.06 -16.27
N PHE A 648 -20.29 56.49 -15.40
CA PHE A 648 -19.74 57.17 -14.23
C PHE A 648 -18.46 56.49 -13.73
N PRO A 649 -17.46 57.27 -13.28
CA PRO A 649 -16.20 56.74 -12.74
C PRO A 649 -16.28 56.36 -11.25
N LEU A 650 -15.23 55.72 -10.74
CA LEU A 650 -15.15 55.16 -9.37
C LEU A 650 -15.26 56.22 -8.28
N ASN A 651 -14.94 57.48 -8.57
CA ASN A 651 -14.99 58.60 -7.64
C ASN A 651 -16.27 59.45 -7.72
N MET A 652 -17.23 59.12 -8.59
CA MET A 652 -18.41 59.97 -8.81
C MET A 652 -19.50 59.78 -7.76
N TYR A 653 -19.81 58.53 -7.40
CA TYR A 653 -20.85 58.19 -6.43
C TYR A 653 -20.26 57.47 -5.23
N HIS A 654 -20.86 57.68 -4.06
CA HIS A 654 -20.36 57.17 -2.79
C HIS A 654 -21.43 56.43 -1.96
N THR A 655 -22.64 56.26 -2.50
CA THR A 655 -23.73 55.53 -1.86
C THR A 655 -24.34 54.53 -2.85
N ALA A 656 -24.86 53.42 -2.34
CA ALA A 656 -25.53 52.42 -3.16
C ALA A 656 -26.79 53.00 -3.83
N GLU A 657 -27.53 53.88 -3.14
CA GLU A 657 -28.72 54.55 -3.65
C GLU A 657 -28.42 55.40 -4.89
N ASP A 658 -27.36 56.21 -4.85
CA ASP A 658 -26.99 57.09 -5.96
C ASP A 658 -26.55 56.29 -7.19
N ILE A 659 -25.75 55.24 -6.99
CA ILE A 659 -25.32 54.35 -8.07
C ILE A 659 -26.53 53.68 -8.72
N LYS A 660 -27.45 53.11 -7.94
CA LYS A 660 -28.64 52.45 -8.47
C LYS A 660 -29.51 53.41 -9.29
N ALA A 661 -29.67 54.64 -8.82
CA ALA A 661 -30.40 55.68 -9.54
C ALA A 661 -29.69 56.09 -10.84
N ALA A 662 -28.35 56.12 -10.85
CA ALA A 662 -27.56 56.42 -12.04
C ALA A 662 -27.64 55.29 -13.08
N VAL A 663 -27.50 54.02 -12.65
CA VAL A 663 -27.60 52.82 -13.50
C VAL A 663 -28.94 52.77 -14.24
N MET A 664 -30.05 53.08 -13.58
CA MET A 664 -31.37 53.06 -14.22
C MET A 664 -31.54 54.13 -15.31
N LYS A 665 -30.79 55.24 -15.24
CA LYS A 665 -30.82 56.35 -16.21
C LYS A 665 -29.94 56.12 -17.44
N VAL A 666 -29.17 55.04 -17.48
CA VAL A 666 -28.24 54.76 -18.58
C VAL A 666 -28.98 54.49 -19.89
N ASP A 667 -28.61 55.17 -20.97
CA ASP A 667 -29.25 55.02 -22.29
C ASP A 667 -28.64 53.87 -23.11
N TYR A 668 -29.49 53.09 -23.77
CA TYR A 668 -29.09 51.98 -24.62
C TYR A 668 -28.45 52.45 -25.96
N MET A 669 -27.38 51.80 -26.43
CA MET A 669 -26.53 52.29 -27.55
C MET A 669 -26.81 51.65 -28.92
N GLU A 670 -27.36 50.43 -28.98
CA GLU A 670 -27.85 49.75 -30.20
C GLU A 670 -26.84 49.50 -31.35
N LYS A 671 -25.54 49.49 -31.07
CA LYS A 671 -24.48 49.28 -32.10
C LYS A 671 -23.81 47.91 -32.00
N GLY A 672 -22.61 47.73 -32.58
CA GLY A 672 -21.85 46.47 -32.53
C GLY A 672 -21.31 46.13 -31.14
N THR A 673 -20.50 45.08 -31.02
CA THR A 673 -19.98 44.57 -29.74
C THR A 673 -18.45 44.54 -29.79
N MET A 674 -17.80 45.59 -29.29
CA MET A 674 -16.32 45.70 -29.22
C MET A 674 -15.84 45.48 -27.79
N THR A 675 -15.83 44.22 -27.35
CA THR A 675 -15.45 43.84 -25.98
C THR A 675 -13.96 44.05 -25.73
N GLY A 676 -13.10 43.82 -26.73
CA GLY A 676 -11.66 44.06 -26.61
C GLY A 676 -11.34 45.53 -26.34
N LEU A 677 -12.00 46.43 -27.06
CA LEU A 677 -11.92 47.88 -26.84
C LEU A 677 -12.42 48.28 -25.45
N ALA A 678 -13.46 47.61 -24.94
CA ALA A 678 -13.99 47.85 -23.61
C ALA A 678 -13.00 47.45 -22.51
N LEU A 679 -12.34 46.28 -22.65
CA LEU A 679 -11.29 45.82 -21.76
C LEU A 679 -10.08 46.77 -21.78
N LYS A 680 -9.67 47.23 -22.96
CA LYS A 680 -8.63 48.26 -23.11
C LYS A 680 -8.98 49.54 -22.34
N HIS A 681 -10.19 50.04 -22.53
CA HIS A 681 -10.64 51.26 -21.87
C HIS A 681 -10.67 51.10 -20.34
N MET A 682 -11.12 49.95 -19.86
CA MET A 682 -11.13 49.66 -18.42
C MET A 682 -9.72 49.67 -17.82
N LEU A 683 -8.77 49.00 -18.49
CA LEU A 683 -7.39 48.91 -18.04
C LEU A 683 -6.66 50.27 -18.08
N GLU A 684 -6.79 51.03 -19.17
CA GLU A 684 -6.03 52.27 -19.39
C GLU A 684 -6.65 53.49 -18.71
N TYR A 685 -7.99 53.53 -18.57
CA TYR A 685 -8.71 54.71 -18.09
C TYR A 685 -9.50 54.44 -16.81
N SER A 686 -10.39 53.44 -16.80
CA SER A 686 -11.32 53.24 -15.68
C SER A 686 -10.64 52.85 -14.36
N PHE A 687 -9.52 52.12 -14.41
CA PHE A 687 -8.68 51.82 -13.25
C PHE A 687 -7.52 52.81 -13.05
N SER A 688 -7.57 53.98 -13.69
CA SER A 688 -6.61 55.06 -13.43
C SER A 688 -6.93 55.82 -12.14
N GLU A 689 -5.91 56.39 -11.51
CA GLU A 689 -6.10 57.23 -10.32
C GLU A 689 -6.94 58.49 -10.62
N ALA A 690 -6.91 58.98 -11.86
CA ALA A 690 -7.72 60.11 -12.30
C ALA A 690 -9.23 59.80 -12.28
N GLU A 691 -9.61 58.57 -12.62
CA GLU A 691 -11.00 58.08 -12.58
C GLU A 691 -11.39 57.49 -11.21
N GLY A 692 -10.54 57.67 -10.18
CA GLY A 692 -10.87 57.35 -8.79
C GLY A 692 -10.40 55.98 -8.30
N ALA A 693 -9.66 55.21 -9.11
CA ALA A 693 -9.03 53.98 -8.66
C ALA A 693 -7.95 54.29 -7.62
N ARG A 694 -7.84 53.43 -6.60
CA ARG A 694 -6.87 53.63 -5.53
C ARG A 694 -5.46 53.19 -5.99
N PRO A 695 -4.39 53.85 -5.50
CA PRO A 695 -3.03 53.49 -5.87
C PRO A 695 -2.73 52.02 -5.54
N ALA A 696 -1.95 51.37 -6.40
CA ALA A 696 -1.57 49.96 -6.21
C ALA A 696 -0.83 49.73 -4.87
N SER A 697 -0.15 50.75 -4.33
CA SER A 697 0.52 50.71 -3.03
C SER A 697 -0.42 50.49 -1.83
N ARG A 698 -1.73 50.72 -1.98
CA ARG A 698 -2.72 50.44 -0.94
C ARG A 698 -3.22 49.00 -0.94
N ASN A 699 -2.76 48.18 -1.89
CA ASN A 699 -3.12 46.76 -2.04
C ASN A 699 -4.64 46.50 -2.03
N ILE A 700 -5.38 47.38 -2.70
CA ILE A 700 -6.85 47.28 -2.84
C ILE A 700 -7.17 46.36 -4.02
N PRO A 701 -7.97 45.29 -3.84
CA PRO A 701 -8.40 44.43 -4.94
C PRO A 701 -9.16 45.23 -6.01
N ARG A 702 -8.78 45.02 -7.28
CA ARG A 702 -9.43 45.59 -8.46
C ARG A 702 -10.21 44.51 -9.17
N ILE A 703 -11.49 44.73 -9.40
CA ILE A 703 -12.40 43.73 -9.97
C ILE A 703 -13.06 44.28 -11.24
N GLY A 704 -12.90 43.58 -12.36
CA GLY A 704 -13.61 43.88 -13.60
C GLY A 704 -14.74 42.87 -13.81
N LEU A 705 -16.00 43.33 -13.89
CA LEU A 705 -17.16 42.47 -14.16
C LEU A 705 -17.73 42.79 -15.55
N VAL A 706 -17.60 41.85 -16.49
CA VAL A 706 -17.98 42.02 -17.89
C VAL A 706 -19.29 41.32 -18.20
N PHE A 707 -20.25 42.04 -18.79
CA PHE A 707 -21.51 41.49 -19.30
C PHE A 707 -21.52 41.52 -20.82
N THR A 708 -21.72 40.38 -21.46
CA THR A 708 -21.87 40.27 -22.93
C THR A 708 -22.96 39.26 -23.32
N ASP A 709 -23.66 39.53 -24.43
CA ASP A 709 -24.68 38.62 -25.04
C ASP A 709 -24.26 38.15 -26.44
N GLY A 710 -23.02 38.41 -26.85
CA GLY A 710 -22.60 38.08 -28.21
C GLY A 710 -21.10 38.02 -28.42
N ARG A 711 -20.72 37.45 -29.56
CA ARG A 711 -19.35 37.35 -30.03
C ARG A 711 -18.74 38.73 -30.23
N SER A 712 -17.54 38.96 -29.70
CA SER A 712 -16.81 40.20 -29.93
C SER A 712 -16.44 40.36 -31.42
N GLN A 713 -16.44 41.60 -31.89
CA GLN A 713 -16.05 41.96 -33.27
C GLN A 713 -14.57 42.35 -33.39
N ASP A 714 -13.86 42.39 -32.27
CA ASP A 714 -12.45 42.70 -32.10
C ASP A 714 -11.75 41.63 -31.25
N ASP A 715 -10.41 41.69 -31.22
CA ASP A 715 -9.60 40.75 -30.43
C ASP A 715 -9.69 41.07 -28.92
N ILE A 716 -10.07 40.06 -28.14
CA ILE A 716 -10.20 40.15 -26.68
C ILE A 716 -8.96 39.62 -25.95
N SER A 717 -8.18 38.74 -26.59
CA SER A 717 -7.11 37.96 -25.96
C SER A 717 -6.03 38.85 -25.37
N GLU A 718 -5.62 39.87 -26.12
CA GLU A 718 -4.54 40.79 -25.72
C GLU A 718 -4.86 41.54 -24.42
N TYR A 719 -6.04 42.16 -24.36
CA TYR A 719 -6.41 43.03 -23.23
C TYR A 719 -6.98 42.25 -22.05
N ALA A 720 -7.62 41.10 -22.27
CA ALA A 720 -7.97 40.16 -21.20
C ALA A 720 -6.72 39.69 -20.45
N LYS A 721 -5.66 39.29 -21.19
CA LYS A 721 -4.40 38.88 -20.59
C LYS A 721 -3.72 40.03 -19.85
N LYS A 722 -3.61 41.21 -20.45
CA LYS A 722 -3.01 42.40 -19.81
C LYS A 722 -3.75 42.83 -18.54
N ALA A 723 -5.09 42.73 -18.52
CA ALA A 723 -5.87 43.04 -17.33
C ALA A 723 -5.56 42.07 -16.18
N LYS A 724 -5.47 40.76 -16.47
CA LYS A 724 -5.10 39.73 -15.49
C LYS A 724 -3.66 39.92 -14.98
N GLU A 725 -2.72 40.22 -15.86
CA GLU A 725 -1.32 40.52 -15.50
C GLU A 725 -1.19 41.81 -14.67
N ALA A 726 -2.10 42.78 -14.83
CA ALA A 726 -2.17 43.99 -14.02
C ALA A 726 -2.80 43.77 -12.63
N GLY A 727 -3.10 42.52 -12.25
CA GLY A 727 -3.67 42.16 -10.96
C GLY A 727 -5.16 42.48 -10.83
N ILE A 728 -5.86 42.64 -11.95
CA ILE A 728 -7.32 42.83 -11.97
C ILE A 728 -7.98 41.45 -12.01
N THR A 729 -8.81 41.14 -11.03
CA THR A 729 -9.63 39.92 -11.04
C THR A 729 -10.81 40.12 -11.98
N MET A 730 -10.83 39.33 -13.06
CA MET A 730 -11.81 39.43 -14.13
C MET A 730 -12.92 38.40 -13.94
N TYR A 731 -14.16 38.89 -13.86
CA TYR A 731 -15.38 38.09 -13.89
C TYR A 731 -16.10 38.31 -15.22
N ALA A 732 -16.51 37.22 -15.86
CA ALA A 732 -17.18 37.25 -17.16
C ALA A 732 -18.58 36.63 -17.05
N VAL A 733 -19.60 37.40 -17.42
CA VAL A 733 -21.01 37.01 -17.38
C VAL A 733 -21.58 37.02 -18.79
N GLY A 734 -21.86 35.83 -19.29
CA GLY A 734 -22.61 35.62 -20.53
C GLY A 734 -24.10 35.60 -20.27
N VAL A 735 -24.84 36.46 -20.98
CA VAL A 735 -26.31 36.40 -21.03
C VAL A 735 -26.70 35.90 -22.42
N GLY A 736 -27.69 35.02 -22.56
CA GLY A 736 -28.29 34.73 -23.88
C GLY A 736 -27.43 33.90 -24.85
N LYS A 737 -26.86 34.51 -25.90
CA LYS A 737 -26.09 33.85 -27.00
C LYS A 737 -24.59 34.15 -26.95
N ALA A 738 -24.05 34.48 -25.80
CA ALA A 738 -22.63 34.75 -25.64
C ALA A 738 -21.76 33.52 -26.02
N VAL A 739 -20.54 33.76 -26.49
CA VAL A 739 -19.60 32.69 -26.84
C VAL A 739 -18.81 32.32 -25.59
N GLU A 740 -18.99 31.08 -25.11
CA GLU A 740 -18.38 30.59 -23.87
C GLU A 740 -16.84 30.68 -23.89
N ASP A 741 -16.20 30.34 -25.01
CA ASP A 741 -14.74 30.42 -25.13
C ASP A 741 -14.20 31.84 -24.90
N GLU A 742 -14.90 32.86 -25.42
CA GLU A 742 -14.51 34.27 -25.24
C GLU A 742 -14.66 34.72 -23.79
N LEU A 743 -15.71 34.25 -23.11
CA LEU A 743 -15.95 34.55 -21.70
C LEU A 743 -14.93 33.87 -20.77
N ARG A 744 -14.58 32.61 -21.05
CA ARG A 744 -13.55 31.87 -20.30
C ARG A 744 -12.18 32.52 -20.46
N GLU A 745 -11.89 33.08 -21.63
CA GLU A 745 -10.65 33.80 -21.88
C GLU A 745 -10.56 35.12 -21.08
N ILE A 746 -11.68 35.82 -20.94
CA ILE A 746 -11.78 37.04 -20.12
C ILE A 746 -11.64 36.71 -18.63
N ALA A 747 -12.27 35.63 -18.17
CA ALA A 747 -12.27 35.23 -16.76
C ALA A 747 -10.85 34.94 -16.22
N SER A 748 -10.66 35.20 -14.92
CA SER A 748 -9.42 34.88 -14.19
C SER A 748 -9.44 33.46 -13.63
N ASP A 749 -8.27 32.89 -13.33
CA ASP A 749 -8.17 31.58 -12.68
C ASP A 749 -8.60 31.63 -11.20
N PRO A 750 -9.23 30.57 -10.66
CA PRO A 750 -9.78 29.42 -11.38
C PRO A 750 -11.03 29.82 -12.19
N VAL A 751 -11.08 29.43 -13.46
CA VAL A 751 -12.10 29.87 -14.43
C VAL A 751 -13.50 29.52 -13.94
N GLU A 752 -13.68 28.36 -13.31
CA GLU A 752 -14.98 27.85 -12.83
C GLU A 752 -15.62 28.76 -11.76
N LYS A 753 -14.83 29.63 -11.11
CA LYS A 753 -15.32 30.60 -10.11
C LYS A 753 -15.56 32.00 -10.67
N HIS A 754 -14.98 32.32 -11.83
CA HIS A 754 -14.99 33.67 -12.40
C HIS A 754 -15.78 33.75 -13.73
N PHE A 755 -16.16 32.61 -14.29
CA PHE A 755 -16.98 32.48 -15.48
C PHE A 755 -18.41 32.09 -15.11
N TYR A 756 -19.39 32.83 -15.64
CA TYR A 756 -20.81 32.54 -15.47
C TYR A 756 -21.53 32.65 -16.81
N TYR A 757 -22.21 31.58 -17.19
CA TYR A 757 -23.11 31.58 -18.34
C TYR A 757 -24.53 31.38 -17.85
N THR A 758 -25.42 32.32 -18.15
CA THR A 758 -26.79 32.22 -17.68
C THR A 758 -27.82 32.63 -18.73
N THR A 759 -28.91 31.88 -18.76
CA THR A 759 -30.13 32.22 -19.51
C THR A 759 -31.17 32.90 -18.61
N ASP A 760 -30.94 32.95 -17.29
CA ASP A 760 -31.81 33.57 -16.29
C ASP A 760 -31.03 34.22 -15.11
N PHE A 761 -31.74 34.71 -14.10
CA PHE A 761 -31.15 35.46 -12.98
C PHE A 761 -30.51 34.60 -11.87
N SER A 762 -30.38 33.28 -12.08
CA SER A 762 -29.87 32.36 -11.04
C SER A 762 -28.40 32.58 -10.68
N ALA A 763 -27.56 33.03 -11.63
CA ALA A 763 -26.15 33.34 -11.41
C ALA A 763 -25.91 34.53 -10.44
N ILE A 764 -26.94 35.33 -10.15
CA ILE A 764 -26.83 36.54 -9.31
C ILE A 764 -26.43 36.22 -7.89
N ASN A 765 -27.10 35.25 -7.26
CA ASN A 765 -26.82 34.92 -5.87
C ASN A 765 -25.39 34.39 -5.74
N THR A 766 -24.96 33.55 -6.67
CA THR A 766 -23.60 32.99 -6.68
C THR A 766 -22.53 34.05 -6.92
N ILE A 767 -22.73 34.99 -7.85
CA ILE A 767 -21.78 36.08 -8.09
C ILE A 767 -21.73 37.05 -6.90
N ALA A 768 -22.89 37.45 -6.38
CA ALA A 768 -22.98 38.32 -5.21
C ALA A 768 -22.35 37.67 -3.97
N ASP A 769 -22.58 36.37 -3.75
CA ASP A 769 -21.99 35.62 -2.65
C ASP A 769 -20.49 35.41 -2.86
N ASN A 770 -20.00 35.14 -4.08
CA ASN A 770 -18.57 35.04 -4.35
C ASN A 770 -17.84 36.38 -4.23
N LEU A 771 -18.46 37.49 -4.63
CA LEU A 771 -17.94 38.84 -4.40
C LEU A 771 -17.92 39.20 -2.91
N LYS A 772 -18.79 38.60 -2.09
CA LYS A 772 -18.75 38.70 -0.62
C LYS A 772 -17.70 37.76 0.01
N LEU A 773 -17.57 36.53 -0.48
CA LEU A 773 -16.78 35.45 0.12
C LEU A 773 -15.29 35.50 -0.24
N ASN A 774 -14.93 35.94 -1.44
CA ASN A 774 -13.52 35.99 -1.90
C ASN A 774 -12.81 37.30 -1.55
N VAL A 775 -13.42 38.14 -0.71
CA VAL A 775 -12.89 39.47 -0.36
C VAL A 775 -13.05 39.76 1.15
N CYS A 776 -12.90 38.75 2.01
CA CYS A 776 -12.19 38.94 3.27
C CYS A 776 -10.88 38.16 3.08
N PRO A 777 -9.69 38.66 3.46
CA PRO A 777 -8.45 37.94 3.24
C PRO A 777 -8.50 36.64 4.05
N ALA A 778 -8.94 35.56 3.42
CA ALA A 778 -8.43 34.26 3.77
C ALA A 778 -6.96 34.32 3.40
N GLU A 779 -6.10 34.21 4.40
CA GLU A 779 -4.73 33.76 4.22
C GLU A 779 -4.77 32.47 3.39
N SER A 780 -4.72 32.60 2.06
CA SER A 780 -4.44 31.49 1.18
C SER A 780 -2.94 31.26 1.24
N LEU A 781 -2.60 30.05 1.66
CA LEU A 781 -1.39 29.33 1.28
C LEU A 781 -0.10 29.81 1.98
N ARG A 782 0.03 29.46 3.27
CA ARG A 782 1.19 28.62 3.59
C ARG A 782 0.83 27.21 3.14
N GLU A 783 1.45 26.79 2.05
CA GLU A 783 1.60 25.37 1.73
C GLU A 783 2.09 24.66 2.99
N VAL A 784 1.21 23.86 3.61
CA VAL A 784 1.71 22.70 4.33
C VAL A 784 2.03 21.70 3.24
N GLU A 785 3.32 21.60 2.89
CA GLU A 785 3.83 20.39 2.26
C GLU A 785 3.36 19.22 3.13
N VAL A 786 2.40 18.44 2.65
CA VAL A 786 2.14 17.11 3.18
C VAL A 786 3.30 16.25 2.74
N LYS A 787 4.39 16.30 3.51
CA LYS A 787 5.34 15.20 3.55
C LYS A 787 4.74 14.14 4.48
N ASP A 788 4.44 13.01 3.86
CA ASP A 788 4.16 11.70 4.42
C ASP A 788 2.67 11.28 4.52
N PRO A 789 2.20 10.30 3.72
CA PRO A 789 0.82 9.80 3.71
C PRO A 789 0.39 8.92 4.90
N CYS A 790 1.16 8.80 5.98
CA CYS A 790 0.85 7.83 7.06
C CYS A 790 0.27 8.41 8.37
N ALA A 791 0.03 9.72 8.49
CA ALA A 791 -0.51 10.31 9.73
C ALA A 791 -2.06 10.31 9.79
N CYS A 792 -2.70 9.14 9.69
CA CYS A 792 -4.16 8.96 9.84
C CYS A 792 -4.58 8.29 11.17
N GLU A 793 -3.67 8.09 12.12
CA GLU A 793 -4.01 7.42 13.40
C GLU A 793 -4.83 8.32 14.35
N ASN A 794 -4.58 9.64 14.35
CA ASN A 794 -5.27 10.57 15.25
C ASN A 794 -6.75 10.82 14.90
N LEU A 795 -7.14 10.63 13.64
CA LEU A 795 -8.53 10.76 13.18
C LEU A 795 -9.37 9.54 13.55
N VAL A 796 -8.75 8.36 13.56
CA VAL A 796 -9.35 7.09 13.99
C VAL A 796 -9.56 7.07 15.51
N GLU A 797 -8.57 7.53 16.30
CA GLU A 797 -8.73 7.65 17.75
C GLU A 797 -9.81 8.67 18.15
N PHE A 798 -9.91 9.80 17.43
CA PHE A 798 -10.97 10.78 17.66
C PHE A 798 -12.37 10.22 17.31
N GLN A 799 -12.49 9.48 16.19
CA GLN A 799 -13.74 8.80 15.83
C GLN A 799 -14.12 7.72 16.86
N GLN A 800 -13.18 6.91 17.33
CA GLN A 800 -13.44 5.88 18.35
C GLN A 800 -13.78 6.47 19.72
N ALA A 801 -13.11 7.55 20.13
CA ALA A 801 -13.45 8.26 21.37
C ALA A 801 -14.83 8.93 21.30
N THR A 802 -15.23 9.42 20.13
CA THR A 802 -16.54 10.05 19.90
C THR A 802 -17.65 9.00 19.85
N MET A 803 -17.43 7.87 19.18
CA MET A 803 -18.35 6.72 19.15
C MET A 803 -18.57 6.12 20.54
N ASN A 804 -17.51 5.91 21.32
CA ASN A 804 -17.61 5.39 22.69
C ASN A 804 -18.35 6.35 23.63
N ARG A 805 -18.23 7.67 23.44
CA ARG A 805 -19.02 8.66 24.20
C ARG A 805 -20.48 8.69 23.77
N LEU A 806 -20.78 8.51 22.49
CA LEU A 806 -22.16 8.38 21.98
C LEU A 806 -22.86 7.14 22.52
N ASP A 807 -22.16 6.00 22.60
CA ASP A 807 -22.71 4.77 23.20
C ASP A 807 -22.94 4.87 24.72
N GLN A 808 -22.10 5.62 25.44
CA GLN A 808 -22.34 5.92 26.85
C GLN A 808 -23.53 6.86 27.08
N PHE A 809 -23.86 7.72 26.10
CA PHE A 809 -25.04 8.59 26.18
C PHE A 809 -26.33 7.85 25.86
N THR A 810 -26.32 6.89 24.93
CA THR A 810 -27.50 6.08 24.59
C THR A 810 -27.84 5.07 25.69
N GLN A 811 -26.85 4.53 26.43
CA GLN A 811 -27.12 3.66 27.59
C GLN A 811 -27.67 4.39 28.81
N LYS A 812 -27.42 5.70 28.97
CA LYS A 812 -27.88 6.48 30.15
C LYS A 812 -29.32 7.00 30.03
N HIS A 813 -29.96 6.83 28.88
CA HIS A 813 -31.34 7.30 28.62
C HIS A 813 -32.30 6.18 28.18
N ILE A 814 -31.92 4.91 28.39
CA ILE A 814 -32.84 3.77 28.36
C ILE A 814 -32.87 3.18 29.77
N LEU A 815 -33.64 3.81 30.65
CA LEU A 815 -34.23 3.24 31.87
C LEU A 815 -35.41 4.10 32.33
#